data_AF-A0A080WIL4-F1
#
_entry.id   AF-A0A080WIL4-F1
#
_cell.length_a   1.000
_cell.length_b   1.000
_cell.length_c   1.000
_cell.angle_alpha   90.00
_cell.angle_beta   90.00
_cell.angle_gamma   90.00
#
_symmetry.space_group_name_H-M   'P 1'
#
loop_
_entity.id
_entity.type
_entity.pdbx_description
1 polymer ?
#
loop_
_entity_poly.entity_id
_entity_poly.type
_entity_poly.pdbx_seq_one_letter_code
_entity_poly.pdbx_strand_id
1 'polypeptide(L)'
;MSLPAKLGKTAPLLIQHVLHHDPASPTRPQFNILKDVPPIFYDKSTYPDYSDSNACVHRFITKPQQSVLPVNDSQRVAGARYQVSSVCQKCRLHLELAVVFKTQLACRPGAVHHFCYFPKESADRLKTVAKSPGQALEVYIYNCTQTQCSATVHLKLWTPLIMPEWVSLLTDEDILKKRVDDALALEPERLEGIGRPTPLVVLTHLKTYIDNALHDEQRNRSINIMNKKFTVCFGTGGESCKQLFEYLGFKLVNDRWEPPRPNTKALKPYTDPLNIFLDNISFELLVLISQRPQHETEGQGANIAFTPSISQFNQLLGTTDYPKTRAFPNNSQLKAPFYEHLGAVSDMSNELIIEAYRQQNRIIPSRNSYYLRCLRSIGHWRGPVDGKTINDFVELETTNGKYADDDVPDSYSYFNLDYYRDFALSDDSIIGSFYARLEDTPNDMEPRKHLWRIGDYRKSEKIKAAAEERVTTAEQAEVFLGVHADTPDDFVISMYTAKISDSPDSKEVAKRAVRLIADSRKSEALQHFLKTGEAASAQMDIGDAFRLLQIPDRSVDDAAIIAAYSVCCSEAPEQIDTYRQALAVIAEESGSAVIRSMLVDDSAPANRALLDWPVGLRNIGNTCYLNSLLQFYFTIQPFRNMVLDLDRYKTELDEEVIRNKKVGSRKVSLLEIQRSQKCWFLLALMTLIRRTSPKRFVTPTQELARLTLLSSSSEAAFRRKSLSTHKTSELGEINGMPIMGPVGPPAPIPEEKSTPSSSSPEKEESAKEDAGVSPSTRAPNELESGNASDQTVVPTVETKEVTSSSSETSITPEHPVSEAIVAPNRPPPVPPRPTPRVDNEQLIREEVELGAQQDVTEVINNVLFQAQCAIKPTKIDADGNQIDLIMDLFYGQTKSYITAMNGIRSKNEFWSDIKVDVATGSRDIYSAIDGAFDRQKVHVDGAEAEQYGAISKIPPVLQIQVQRVQFDQVKKSSFKSTHHLELKETIYMDRYMDVPEHDNMGLYKRRREKWAWNDELNGLKVRREELLSNNVLSPSIMTKNNR
;
A
#
# COMPACT_ATOMS: atom_id res chain seq x y z
N MET A 1 -6.85 10.09 2.06
CA MET A 1 -7.95 9.64 2.94
C MET A 1 -7.51 9.85 4.38
N SER A 2 -8.32 10.47 5.22
CA SER A 2 -8.07 10.52 6.67
C SER A 2 -8.37 9.16 7.32
N LEU A 3 -7.64 8.81 8.38
CA LEU A 3 -8.04 7.71 9.24
C LEU A 3 -9.29 8.13 10.05
N PRO A 4 -10.27 7.23 10.28
CA PRO A 4 -11.43 7.54 11.10
C PRO A 4 -10.96 7.90 12.52
N ALA A 5 -11.47 9.02 13.05
CA ALA A 5 -11.09 9.52 14.37
C ALA A 5 -11.42 8.48 15.47
N LYS A 6 -10.51 8.33 16.43
CA LYS A 6 -10.61 7.35 17.52
C LYS A 6 -10.66 8.07 18.85
N LEU A 7 -11.76 7.97 19.59
CA LEU A 7 -11.77 8.48 20.96
C LEU A 7 -10.86 7.61 21.85
N GLY A 8 -10.02 8.25 22.66
CA GLY A 8 -9.31 7.59 23.75
C GLY A 8 -10.23 7.36 24.96
N LYS A 9 -10.01 6.27 25.69
CA LYS A 9 -10.68 5.98 26.97
C LYS A 9 -9.67 5.45 27.97
N THR A 10 -9.57 6.05 29.15
CA THR A 10 -8.88 5.44 30.29
C THR A 10 -9.60 4.15 30.68
N ALA A 11 -8.88 3.19 31.25
CA ALA A 11 -9.44 1.91 31.67
C ALA A 11 -10.65 2.02 32.64
N PRO A 12 -10.69 2.94 33.62
CA PRO A 12 -11.88 3.16 34.44
C PRO A 12 -13.09 3.64 33.62
N LEU A 13 -12.90 4.56 32.67
CA LEU A 13 -13.99 5.02 31.80
C LEU A 13 -14.47 3.90 30.86
N LEU A 14 -13.56 3.08 30.33
CA LEU A 14 -13.93 1.91 29.53
C LEU A 14 -14.79 0.94 30.35
N ILE A 15 -14.42 0.64 31.60
CA ILE A 15 -15.23 -0.17 32.52
C ILE A 15 -16.60 0.48 32.74
N GLN A 16 -16.65 1.79 33.04
CA GLN A 16 -17.92 2.51 33.24
C GLN A 16 -18.82 2.44 32.00
N HIS A 17 -18.29 2.66 30.80
CA HIS A 17 -19.07 2.55 29.55
C HIS A 17 -19.56 1.12 29.31
N VAL A 18 -18.76 0.09 29.64
CA VAL A 18 -19.17 -1.32 29.56
C VAL A 18 -20.31 -1.66 30.53
N LEU A 19 -20.43 -0.99 31.67
CA LEU A 19 -21.58 -1.14 32.57
C LEU A 19 -22.85 -0.45 32.08
N HIS A 20 -22.76 0.55 31.20
CA HIS A 20 -23.91 1.35 30.74
C HIS A 20 -24.32 1.07 29.29
N HIS A 21 -23.52 0.32 28.54
CA HIS A 21 -23.83 -0.06 27.17
C HIS A 21 -24.77 -1.27 27.13
N ASP A 22 -26.06 -1.04 26.91
CA ASP A 22 -27.03 -2.10 26.65
C ASP A 22 -27.24 -2.30 25.14
N PRO A 23 -26.72 -3.39 24.54
CA PRO A 23 -26.92 -3.67 23.13
C PRO A 23 -28.34 -4.18 22.81
N ALA A 24 -29.11 -4.56 23.83
CA ALA A 24 -30.44 -5.17 23.70
C ALA A 24 -31.60 -4.21 23.98
N SER A 25 -31.33 -2.95 24.35
CA SER A 25 -32.40 -1.96 24.60
C SER A 25 -33.19 -1.63 23.31
N PRO A 26 -34.53 -1.59 23.35
CA PRO A 26 -35.35 -1.23 22.19
C PRO A 26 -35.29 0.27 21.84
N THR A 27 -34.93 1.13 22.79
CA THR A 27 -34.80 2.59 22.64
C THR A 27 -33.36 3.06 22.47
N ARG A 28 -32.45 2.12 22.19
CA ARG A 28 -31.00 2.34 22.09
C ARG A 28 -30.65 3.50 21.12
N PRO A 29 -29.87 4.50 21.54
CA PRO A 29 -29.46 5.60 20.68
C PRO A 29 -28.53 5.12 19.56
N GLN A 30 -28.52 5.84 18.44
CA GLN A 30 -27.59 5.58 17.32
C GLN A 30 -26.12 5.75 17.73
N PHE A 31 -25.84 6.62 18.71
CA PHE A 31 -24.51 6.86 19.25
C PHE A 31 -24.09 5.72 20.18
N ASN A 32 -22.98 5.05 19.86
CA ASN A 32 -22.49 3.92 20.62
C ASN A 32 -21.29 4.33 21.49
N ILE A 33 -21.54 4.44 22.79
CA ILE A 33 -20.58 4.92 23.80
C ILE A 33 -19.27 4.12 23.85
N LEU A 34 -19.25 2.87 23.38
CA LEU A 34 -18.04 2.03 23.36
C LEU A 34 -17.07 2.42 22.23
N LYS A 35 -17.58 2.70 21.03
CA LYS A 35 -16.76 2.90 19.80
C LYS A 35 -16.73 4.33 19.24
N ASP A 36 -17.80 5.10 19.39
CA ASP A 36 -17.97 6.35 18.63
C ASP A 36 -17.34 7.55 19.34
N VAL A 37 -17.09 8.63 18.57
CA VAL A 37 -16.54 9.90 19.06
C VAL A 37 -17.71 10.86 19.32
N PRO A 38 -17.94 11.35 20.55
CA PRO A 38 -19.05 12.25 20.83
C PRO A 38 -18.88 13.59 20.10
N PRO A 39 -19.98 14.32 19.81
CA PRO A 39 -19.89 15.69 19.31
C PRO A 39 -19.21 16.61 20.34
N ILE A 40 -18.87 17.82 19.93
CA ILE A 40 -18.32 18.84 20.83
C ILE A 40 -19.46 19.41 21.67
N PHE A 41 -19.30 19.42 23.00
CA PHE A 41 -20.26 20.09 23.90
C PHE A 41 -19.95 21.59 23.91
N TYR A 42 -20.84 22.39 23.32
CA TYR A 42 -20.81 23.85 23.43
C TYR A 42 -21.74 24.34 24.55
N ASP A 43 -23.01 23.95 24.49
CA ASP A 43 -24.03 24.19 25.51
C ASP A 43 -24.99 22.98 25.64
N LYS A 44 -25.68 22.89 26.79
CA LYS A 44 -26.63 21.84 27.13
C LYS A 44 -27.91 21.86 26.27
N SER A 45 -28.37 23.01 25.77
CA SER A 45 -29.60 23.09 24.97
C SER A 45 -29.46 22.50 23.56
N THR A 46 -28.23 22.44 23.05
CA THR A 46 -27.91 21.95 21.69
C THR A 46 -27.22 20.59 21.68
N TYR A 47 -26.77 20.10 22.85
CA TYR A 47 -26.12 18.79 22.96
C TYR A 47 -27.15 17.65 22.94
N PRO A 48 -27.01 16.63 22.07
CA PRO A 48 -27.97 15.52 22.03
C PRO A 48 -27.94 14.71 23.33
N ASP A 49 -29.12 14.34 23.82
CA ASP A 49 -29.22 13.36 24.90
C ASP A 49 -28.91 11.96 24.34
N TYR A 50 -27.90 11.32 24.93
CA TYR A 50 -27.49 9.95 24.61
C TYR A 50 -27.81 8.97 25.75
N SER A 51 -28.54 9.41 26.77
CA SER A 51 -29.09 8.53 27.78
C SER A 51 -30.29 7.77 27.22
N ASP A 52 -30.44 6.51 27.65
CA ASP A 52 -31.57 5.66 27.34
C ASP A 52 -32.16 5.21 28.66
N SER A 53 -33.35 5.73 29.00
CA SER A 53 -34.01 5.48 30.28
C SER A 53 -34.45 4.02 30.46
N ASN A 54 -34.53 3.24 29.37
CA ASN A 54 -34.84 1.81 29.41
C ASN A 54 -33.60 0.92 29.39
N ALA A 55 -32.40 1.46 29.09
CA ALA A 55 -31.19 0.67 29.01
C ALA A 55 -30.78 0.11 30.38
N CYS A 56 -30.42 -1.17 30.42
CA CYS A 56 -29.96 -1.79 31.65
C CYS A 56 -28.56 -1.30 32.04
N VAL A 57 -28.48 -0.48 33.09
CA VAL A 57 -27.22 -0.27 33.84
C VAL A 57 -26.83 -1.61 34.49
N HIS A 58 -25.85 -2.30 33.90
CA HIS A 58 -25.57 -3.71 34.13
C HIS A 58 -24.94 -4.00 35.48
N ARG A 59 -25.43 -5.04 36.15
CA ARG A 59 -24.80 -5.62 37.35
C ARG A 59 -24.23 -7.00 37.01
N PHE A 60 -23.01 -7.01 36.48
CA PHE A 60 -22.34 -8.25 36.07
C PHE A 60 -21.90 -9.09 37.27
N ILE A 61 -22.22 -10.38 37.21
CA ILE A 61 -21.75 -11.44 38.13
C ILE A 61 -20.83 -12.40 37.37
N THR A 62 -19.78 -12.91 38.02
CA THR A 62 -18.74 -13.71 37.36
C THR A 62 -19.14 -15.17 37.19
N LYS A 63 -18.88 -15.72 36.01
CA LYS A 63 -18.89 -17.17 35.71
C LYS A 63 -17.48 -17.74 35.96
N PRO A 64 -17.23 -18.44 37.08
CA PRO A 64 -15.87 -18.82 37.48
C PRO A 64 -15.26 -19.88 36.55
N GLN A 65 -16.06 -20.78 35.99
CA GLN A 65 -15.55 -21.83 35.09
C GLN A 65 -15.08 -21.29 33.73
N GLN A 66 -15.43 -20.06 33.37
CA GLN A 66 -15.05 -19.38 32.12
C GLN A 66 -14.04 -18.25 32.32
N SER A 67 -13.61 -17.99 33.56
CA SER A 67 -12.77 -16.85 33.94
C SER A 67 -11.38 -17.27 34.40
N VAL A 68 -10.36 -16.47 34.06
CA VAL A 68 -8.98 -16.62 34.54
C VAL A 68 -8.35 -15.23 34.69
N LEU A 69 -7.92 -14.92 35.92
CA LEU A 69 -7.31 -13.65 36.30
C LEU A 69 -5.77 -13.80 36.39
N PRO A 70 -5.00 -12.71 36.27
CA PRO A 70 -3.58 -12.73 36.60
C PRO A 70 -3.39 -13.02 38.09
N VAL A 71 -2.41 -13.86 38.43
CA VAL A 71 -2.11 -14.25 39.83
C VAL A 71 -1.68 -13.04 40.65
N ASN A 72 -0.88 -12.15 40.04
CA ASN A 72 -0.51 -10.83 40.56
C ASN A 72 -0.38 -9.86 39.37
N ASP A 73 -0.66 -8.57 39.58
CA ASP A 73 -0.59 -7.51 38.55
C ASP A 73 0.79 -7.40 37.86
N SER A 74 1.85 -7.88 38.51
CA SER A 74 3.24 -7.91 38.03
C SER A 74 3.64 -9.18 37.26
N GLN A 75 2.87 -10.28 37.35
CA GLN A 75 3.16 -11.54 36.65
C GLN A 75 2.43 -11.63 35.31
N ARG A 76 2.74 -10.70 34.39
CA ARG A 76 2.17 -10.64 33.04
C ARG A 76 2.98 -11.50 32.08
N VAL A 77 2.48 -12.70 31.77
CA VAL A 77 3.11 -13.61 30.80
C VAL A 77 2.82 -13.12 29.38
N ALA A 78 3.86 -12.96 28.55
CA ALA A 78 3.70 -12.55 27.16
C ALA A 78 2.90 -13.59 26.36
N GLY A 79 1.95 -13.14 25.54
CA GLY A 79 1.03 -13.99 24.80
C GLY A 79 -0.11 -14.59 25.64
N ALA A 80 -0.08 -14.48 26.97
CA ALA A 80 -1.16 -14.98 27.80
C ALA A 80 -2.44 -14.14 27.64
N ARG A 81 -3.59 -14.84 27.70
CA ARG A 81 -4.92 -14.27 27.74
C ARG A 81 -5.49 -14.42 29.14
N TYR A 82 -5.78 -13.30 29.79
CA TYR A 82 -6.60 -13.27 31.00
C TYR A 82 -8.00 -12.80 30.63
N GLN A 83 -9.05 -13.34 31.26
CA GLN A 83 -10.43 -12.99 30.94
C GLN A 83 -11.38 -13.15 32.13
N VAL A 84 -12.37 -12.26 32.20
CA VAL A 84 -13.54 -12.37 33.09
C VAL A 84 -14.77 -12.54 32.20
N SER A 85 -15.44 -13.67 32.38
CA SER A 85 -16.70 -13.98 31.71
C SER A 85 -17.84 -13.83 32.71
N SER A 86 -18.91 -13.15 32.32
CA SER A 86 -19.96 -12.67 33.23
C SER A 86 -21.36 -12.77 32.62
N VAL A 87 -22.37 -12.68 33.47
CA VAL A 87 -23.78 -12.47 33.08
C VAL A 87 -24.36 -11.29 33.88
N CYS A 88 -25.27 -10.52 33.30
CA CYS A 88 -25.94 -9.41 33.99
C CYS A 88 -27.10 -9.90 34.86
N GLN A 89 -27.08 -9.59 36.16
CA GLN A 89 -28.12 -9.97 37.14
C GLN A 89 -29.49 -9.30 36.88
N LYS A 90 -29.60 -8.41 35.90
CA LYS A 90 -30.86 -7.75 35.48
C LYS A 90 -31.36 -8.34 34.16
N CYS A 91 -30.71 -8.02 33.05
CA CYS A 91 -31.17 -8.36 31.70
C CYS A 91 -30.60 -9.68 31.13
N ARG A 92 -29.81 -10.45 31.90
CA ARG A 92 -29.12 -11.67 31.47
C ARG A 92 -28.12 -11.52 30.31
N LEU A 93 -27.76 -10.30 29.91
CA LEU A 93 -26.70 -10.05 28.92
C LEU A 93 -25.39 -10.74 29.35
N HIS A 94 -24.77 -11.50 28.47
CA HIS A 94 -23.46 -12.11 28.70
C HIS A 94 -22.34 -11.18 28.25
N LEU A 95 -21.23 -11.21 28.98
CA LEU A 95 -20.04 -10.41 28.71
C LEU A 95 -18.79 -11.31 28.80
N GLU A 96 -17.82 -11.07 27.92
CA GLU A 96 -16.44 -11.52 28.08
C GLU A 96 -15.53 -10.31 27.93
N LEU A 97 -14.86 -9.91 29.01
CA LEU A 97 -13.81 -8.90 28.99
C LEU A 97 -12.48 -9.62 29.17
N ALA A 98 -11.56 -9.45 28.23
CA ALA A 98 -10.27 -10.11 28.23
C ALA A 98 -9.14 -9.16 27.87
N VAL A 99 -7.95 -9.42 28.40
CA VAL A 99 -6.71 -8.71 28.05
C VAL A 99 -5.67 -9.70 27.54
N VAL A 100 -4.94 -9.30 26.51
CA VAL A 100 -3.80 -10.01 25.94
C VAL A 100 -2.62 -9.06 25.88
N PHE A 101 -1.46 -9.48 26.40
CA PHE A 101 -0.22 -8.71 26.30
C PHE A 101 0.64 -9.29 25.17
N LYS A 102 0.78 -8.56 24.06
CA LYS A 102 1.52 -9.03 22.86
C LYS A 102 3.02 -9.23 23.14
N THR A 103 3.57 -8.55 24.14
CA THR A 103 4.92 -8.76 24.70
C THR A 103 4.88 -8.60 26.23
N GLN A 104 6.01 -8.68 26.94
CA GLN A 104 6.07 -8.34 28.37
C GLN A 104 5.92 -6.83 28.64
N LEU A 105 5.90 -5.99 27.60
CA LEU A 105 5.85 -4.52 27.73
C LEU A 105 4.45 -4.05 28.11
N ALA A 106 4.36 -3.21 29.14
CA ALA A 106 3.12 -2.71 29.73
C ALA A 106 3.25 -1.21 30.12
N CYS A 107 2.13 -0.61 30.53
CA CYS A 107 2.12 0.68 31.20
C CYS A 107 3.03 0.68 32.43
N ARG A 108 3.64 1.84 32.75
CA ARG A 108 4.46 2.00 33.95
C ARG A 108 3.64 1.71 35.22
N PRO A 109 4.23 1.19 36.31
CA PRO A 109 3.54 1.08 37.59
C PRO A 109 2.88 2.41 38.00
N GLY A 110 1.63 2.36 38.46
CA GLY A 110 0.82 3.54 38.79
C GLY A 110 0.19 4.28 37.60
N ALA A 111 0.57 3.97 36.35
CA ALA A 111 -0.02 4.61 35.16
C ALA A 111 -1.23 3.83 34.63
N VAL A 112 -2.39 4.49 34.58
CA VAL A 112 -3.64 3.91 34.05
C VAL A 112 -3.52 3.63 32.55
N HIS A 113 -3.95 2.44 32.13
CA HIS A 113 -4.06 2.09 30.71
C HIS A 113 -5.03 3.05 29.99
N HIS A 114 -4.58 3.63 28.88
CA HIS A 114 -5.40 4.44 27.98
C HIS A 114 -5.59 3.70 26.65
N PHE A 115 -6.84 3.50 26.24
CA PHE A 115 -7.24 2.58 25.17
C PHE A 115 -7.92 3.31 24.02
N CYS A 116 -7.63 2.92 22.78
CA CYS A 116 -8.37 3.35 21.58
C CYS A 116 -9.04 2.16 20.90
N TYR A 117 -10.19 2.40 20.29
CA TYR A 117 -10.95 1.41 19.50
C TYR A 117 -10.29 1.10 18.14
N PHE A 118 -10.36 -0.16 17.70
CA PHE A 118 -9.81 -0.64 16.42
C PHE A 118 -10.91 -1.28 15.56
N PRO A 119 -11.52 -0.52 14.61
CA PRO A 119 -12.67 -1.00 13.84
C PRO A 119 -12.40 -2.28 13.02
N LYS A 120 -11.24 -2.38 12.35
CA LYS A 120 -10.89 -3.54 11.52
C LYS A 120 -10.75 -4.81 12.36
N GLU A 121 -9.87 -4.80 13.37
CA GLU A 121 -9.69 -5.95 14.29
C GLU A 121 -11.03 -6.37 14.94
N SER A 122 -11.93 -5.43 15.24
CA SER A 122 -13.26 -5.72 15.79
C SER A 122 -14.19 -6.41 14.78
N ALA A 123 -14.29 -5.88 13.57
CA ALA A 123 -15.10 -6.46 12.50
C ALA A 123 -14.59 -7.84 12.06
N ASP A 124 -13.27 -8.04 12.00
CA ASP A 124 -12.68 -9.32 11.62
C ASP A 124 -12.84 -10.37 12.73
N ARG A 125 -12.69 -9.97 14.01
CA ARG A 125 -12.98 -10.89 15.13
C ARG A 125 -14.46 -11.28 15.18
N LEU A 126 -15.39 -10.36 14.89
CA LEU A 126 -16.83 -10.64 14.82
C LEU A 126 -17.20 -11.72 13.79
N LYS A 127 -16.43 -11.86 12.69
CA LYS A 127 -16.59 -12.94 11.69
C LYS A 127 -16.13 -14.30 12.22
N THR A 128 -15.13 -14.32 13.10
CA THR A 128 -14.46 -15.55 13.59
C THR A 128 -15.09 -16.17 14.84
N VAL A 129 -15.96 -15.44 15.57
CA VAL A 129 -16.58 -15.96 16.79
C VAL A 129 -17.88 -16.70 16.44
N ALA A 130 -17.95 -17.98 16.81
CA ALA A 130 -19.17 -18.78 16.69
C ALA A 130 -20.33 -18.17 17.49
N LYS A 131 -21.55 -18.28 16.97
CA LYS A 131 -22.78 -17.75 17.56
C LYS A 131 -23.81 -18.87 17.67
N SER A 132 -24.53 -18.93 18.79
CA SER A 132 -25.75 -19.74 18.88
C SER A 132 -26.84 -19.14 17.97
N PRO A 133 -27.71 -19.95 17.34
CA PRO A 133 -28.87 -19.45 16.63
C PRO A 133 -29.71 -18.51 17.51
N GLY A 134 -30.20 -17.41 16.93
CA GLY A 134 -30.95 -16.37 17.63
C GLY A 134 -30.13 -15.41 18.51
N GLN A 135 -28.85 -15.70 18.81
CA GLN A 135 -28.04 -14.87 19.70
C GLN A 135 -27.33 -13.74 18.95
N ALA A 136 -27.63 -12.48 19.30
CA ALA A 136 -26.89 -11.33 18.82
C ALA A 136 -25.56 -11.18 19.58
N LEU A 137 -24.50 -10.74 18.89
CA LEU A 137 -23.14 -10.60 19.40
C LEU A 137 -22.52 -9.30 18.89
N GLU A 138 -22.00 -8.49 19.80
CA GLU A 138 -21.11 -7.36 19.52
C GLU A 138 -19.68 -7.65 20.00
N VAL A 139 -18.68 -7.25 19.22
CA VAL A 139 -17.25 -7.43 19.54
C VAL A 139 -16.50 -6.11 19.38
N TYR A 140 -15.71 -5.75 20.39
CA TYR A 140 -14.91 -4.52 20.40
C TYR A 140 -13.46 -4.84 20.80
N ILE A 141 -12.52 -4.43 19.95
CA ILE A 141 -11.08 -4.53 20.19
C ILE A 141 -10.51 -3.15 20.46
N TYR A 142 -9.70 -3.06 21.51
CA TYR A 142 -8.94 -1.86 21.86
C TYR A 142 -7.47 -2.19 22.03
N ASN A 143 -6.57 -1.32 21.57
CA ASN A 143 -5.15 -1.39 21.92
C ASN A 143 -4.79 -0.20 22.82
N CYS A 144 -3.86 -0.40 23.74
CA CYS A 144 -3.34 0.68 24.57
C CYS A 144 -2.55 1.70 23.73
N THR A 145 -2.67 2.99 24.04
CA THR A 145 -2.02 4.06 23.29
C THR A 145 -0.63 4.40 23.81
N GLN A 146 -0.30 4.04 25.04
CA GLN A 146 1.04 4.29 25.61
C GLN A 146 2.11 3.54 24.82
N THR A 147 3.17 4.24 24.42
CA THR A 147 4.18 3.76 23.45
C THR A 147 4.95 2.50 23.89
N GLN A 148 4.97 2.22 25.19
CA GLN A 148 5.63 1.06 25.80
C GLN A 148 4.63 -0.03 26.26
N CYS A 149 3.36 0.03 25.84
CA CYS A 149 2.34 -0.92 26.30
C CYS A 149 1.80 -1.81 25.17
N SER A 150 1.92 -3.13 25.35
CA SER A 150 1.49 -4.16 24.38
C SER A 150 0.06 -4.68 24.61
N ALA A 151 -0.70 -4.06 25.52
CA ALA A 151 -2.00 -4.54 25.96
C ALA A 151 -3.10 -4.32 24.91
N THR A 152 -3.75 -5.42 24.52
CA THR A 152 -4.97 -5.45 23.70
C THR A 152 -6.14 -5.93 24.57
N VAL A 153 -7.20 -5.14 24.66
CA VAL A 153 -8.46 -5.52 25.31
C VAL A 153 -9.42 -6.05 24.24
N HIS A 154 -10.02 -7.21 24.54
CA HIS A 154 -11.09 -7.82 23.79
C HIS A 154 -12.35 -7.78 24.65
N LEU A 155 -13.38 -7.09 24.18
CA LEU A 155 -14.72 -7.12 24.76
C LEU A 155 -15.65 -7.85 23.80
N LYS A 156 -16.46 -8.77 24.33
CA LYS A 156 -17.58 -9.40 23.64
C LYS A 156 -18.84 -9.24 24.49
N LEU A 157 -19.98 -8.96 23.85
CA LEU A 157 -21.29 -8.87 24.49
C LEU A 157 -22.28 -9.73 23.70
N TRP A 158 -23.03 -10.60 24.38
CA TRP A 158 -24.07 -11.42 23.75
C TRP A 158 -25.43 -11.25 24.43
N THR A 159 -26.51 -11.32 23.66
CA THR A 159 -27.88 -11.42 24.22
C THR A 159 -28.09 -12.72 25.00
N PRO A 160 -29.12 -12.80 25.86
CA PRO A 160 -29.46 -14.02 26.57
C PRO A 160 -29.74 -15.20 25.63
N LEU A 161 -29.46 -16.43 26.09
CA LEU A 161 -29.74 -17.69 25.41
C LEU A 161 -31.14 -18.22 25.70
N ILE A 162 -31.68 -17.97 26.90
CA ILE A 162 -33.06 -18.36 27.22
C ILE A 162 -34.01 -17.28 26.65
N MET A 163 -34.65 -17.61 25.54
CA MET A 163 -35.55 -16.70 24.82
C MET A 163 -36.74 -16.24 25.70
N PRO A 164 -37.32 -15.04 25.50
CA PRO A 164 -38.41 -14.52 26.34
C PRO A 164 -39.63 -15.46 26.43
N GLU A 165 -39.95 -16.12 25.32
CA GLU A 165 -40.98 -17.17 25.25
C GLU A 165 -40.71 -18.34 26.22
N TRP A 166 -39.48 -18.81 26.33
CA TRP A 166 -39.10 -19.88 27.26
C TRP A 166 -39.00 -19.39 28.71
N VAL A 167 -38.71 -18.10 28.93
CA VAL A 167 -38.83 -17.52 30.27
C VAL A 167 -40.29 -17.53 30.72
N SER A 168 -41.22 -17.04 29.89
CA SER A 168 -42.67 -17.14 30.17
C SER A 168 -43.09 -18.60 30.40
N LEU A 169 -42.67 -19.52 29.54
CA LEU A 169 -42.93 -20.96 29.68
C LEU A 169 -42.43 -21.59 31.00
N LEU A 170 -41.43 -20.99 31.65
CA LEU A 170 -40.86 -21.45 32.92
C LEU A 170 -41.36 -20.66 34.15
N THR A 171 -41.90 -19.44 33.97
CA THR A 171 -42.16 -18.51 35.09
C THR A 171 -43.53 -17.84 35.10
N ASP A 172 -44.37 -18.04 34.09
CA ASP A 172 -45.74 -17.53 34.03
C ASP A 172 -46.69 -18.44 34.82
N GLU A 173 -47.33 -17.89 35.85
CA GLU A 173 -48.10 -18.68 36.81
C GLU A 173 -49.40 -19.26 36.21
N ASP A 174 -50.04 -18.59 35.25
CA ASP A 174 -51.24 -19.13 34.58
C ASP A 174 -50.87 -20.19 33.54
N ILE A 175 -49.74 -20.06 32.83
CA ILE A 175 -49.20 -21.12 31.97
C ILE A 175 -48.81 -22.35 32.81
N LEU A 176 -48.14 -22.18 33.94
CA LEU A 176 -47.78 -23.28 34.85
C LEU A 176 -49.01 -23.95 35.46
N LYS A 177 -49.98 -23.17 35.94
CA LYS A 177 -51.26 -23.66 36.46
C LYS A 177 -52.03 -24.46 35.42
N LYS A 178 -52.20 -23.92 34.20
CA LYS A 178 -52.86 -24.63 33.10
C LYS A 178 -52.14 -25.94 32.76
N ARG A 179 -50.80 -25.93 32.67
CA ARG A 179 -49.99 -27.14 32.40
C ARG A 179 -50.24 -28.26 33.41
N VAL A 180 -50.45 -27.93 34.68
CA VAL A 180 -50.77 -28.92 35.72
C VAL A 180 -52.22 -29.39 35.60
N ASP A 181 -53.15 -28.50 35.29
CA ASP A 181 -54.58 -28.84 35.15
C ASP A 181 -54.84 -29.71 33.91
N ASP A 182 -54.19 -29.42 32.78
CA ASP A 182 -54.17 -30.25 31.57
C ASP A 182 -53.58 -31.65 31.87
N ALA A 183 -52.53 -31.74 32.70
CA ALA A 183 -51.93 -33.01 33.10
C ALA A 183 -52.80 -33.81 34.09
N LEU A 184 -53.46 -33.14 35.03
CA LEU A 184 -54.43 -33.75 35.97
C LEU A 184 -55.66 -34.29 35.24
N ALA A 185 -56.10 -33.63 34.17
CA ALA A 185 -57.20 -34.11 33.33
C ALA A 185 -56.82 -35.38 32.52
N LEU A 186 -55.55 -35.53 32.15
CA LEU A 186 -55.03 -36.70 31.42
C LEU A 186 -54.74 -37.90 32.34
N GLU A 187 -54.22 -37.67 33.54
CA GLU A 187 -53.71 -38.74 34.42
C GLU A 187 -54.09 -38.53 35.91
N PRO A 188 -55.38 -38.43 36.26
CA PRO A 188 -55.83 -38.01 37.60
C PRO A 188 -55.33 -38.93 38.72
N GLU A 189 -55.51 -40.26 38.58
CA GLU A 189 -55.04 -41.25 39.56
C GLU A 189 -53.50 -41.24 39.73
N ARG A 190 -52.75 -40.94 38.66
CA ARG A 190 -51.29 -40.87 38.74
C ARG A 190 -50.83 -39.59 39.42
N LEU A 191 -51.54 -38.49 39.28
CA LEU A 191 -51.11 -37.18 39.80
C LEU A 191 -51.83 -36.75 41.09
N GLU A 192 -52.72 -37.58 41.63
CA GLU A 192 -53.38 -37.34 42.92
C GLU A 192 -52.40 -36.92 44.03
N GLY A 193 -52.77 -35.89 44.79
CA GLY A 193 -52.02 -35.35 45.91
C GLY A 193 -50.79 -34.50 45.56
N ILE A 194 -50.48 -34.25 44.28
CA ILE A 194 -49.34 -33.41 43.90
C ILE A 194 -49.69 -31.90 43.90
N GLY A 195 -48.85 -31.09 44.54
CA GLY A 195 -48.99 -29.64 44.53
C GLY A 195 -48.58 -29.02 43.19
N ARG A 196 -49.25 -27.92 42.79
CA ARG A 196 -48.81 -27.07 41.67
C ARG A 196 -47.43 -26.45 42.00
N PRO A 197 -46.48 -26.39 41.05
CA PRO A 197 -45.14 -25.89 41.31
C PRO A 197 -45.11 -24.36 41.17
N THR A 198 -44.31 -23.69 41.99
CA THR A 198 -44.01 -22.27 41.77
C THR A 198 -42.96 -22.11 40.65
N PRO A 199 -42.88 -20.95 39.98
CA PRO A 199 -41.79 -20.60 39.07
C PRO A 199 -40.39 -20.94 39.60
N LEU A 200 -40.11 -20.66 40.89
CA LEU A 200 -38.86 -21.01 41.56
C LEU A 200 -38.57 -22.51 41.51
N VAL A 201 -39.57 -23.37 41.74
CA VAL A 201 -39.42 -24.83 41.70
C VAL A 201 -39.12 -25.32 40.27
N VAL A 202 -39.81 -24.79 39.27
CA VAL A 202 -39.62 -25.15 37.86
C VAL A 202 -38.21 -24.78 37.39
N LEU A 203 -37.77 -23.54 37.65
CA LEU A 203 -36.42 -23.06 37.35
C LEU A 203 -35.34 -23.88 38.08
N THR A 204 -35.55 -24.18 39.37
CA THR A 204 -34.59 -24.93 40.19
C THR A 204 -34.44 -26.38 39.72
N HIS A 205 -35.54 -27.05 39.35
CA HIS A 205 -35.47 -28.38 38.74
C HIS A 205 -34.72 -28.37 37.41
N LEU A 206 -35.00 -27.41 36.51
CA LEU A 206 -34.29 -27.32 35.23
C LEU A 206 -32.79 -27.05 35.45
N LYS A 207 -32.44 -26.10 36.33
CA LYS A 207 -31.05 -25.82 36.68
C LYS A 207 -30.35 -27.05 37.27
N THR A 208 -31.04 -27.83 38.11
CA THR A 208 -30.50 -29.07 38.68
C THR A 208 -30.14 -30.08 37.61
N TYR A 209 -30.93 -30.21 36.54
CA TYR A 209 -30.58 -31.10 35.42
C TYR A 209 -29.33 -30.62 34.66
N ILE A 210 -29.21 -29.31 34.41
CA ILE A 210 -28.03 -28.71 33.74
C ILE A 210 -26.77 -28.80 34.62
N ASP A 211 -26.88 -28.54 35.93
CA ASP A 211 -25.77 -28.61 36.88
C ASP A 211 -25.26 -30.05 37.06
N ASN A 212 -26.16 -31.04 37.14
CA ASN A 212 -25.78 -32.45 37.16
C ASN A 212 -25.04 -32.83 35.86
N ALA A 213 -25.53 -32.39 34.70
CA ALA A 213 -24.88 -32.64 33.41
C ALA A 213 -23.47 -32.05 33.33
N LEU A 214 -23.27 -30.82 33.82
CA LEU A 214 -21.97 -30.14 33.85
C LEU A 214 -20.96 -30.75 34.84
N HIS A 215 -21.40 -31.18 36.02
CA HIS A 215 -20.51 -31.38 37.17
C HIS A 215 -20.50 -32.80 37.77
N ASP A 216 -21.52 -33.64 37.53
CA ASP A 216 -21.67 -34.94 38.22
C ASP A 216 -22.15 -36.04 37.26
N GLU A 217 -21.18 -36.79 36.68
CA GLU A 217 -21.43 -37.95 35.80
C GLU A 217 -22.31 -39.03 36.45
N GLN A 218 -22.36 -39.13 37.78
CA GLN A 218 -23.15 -40.12 38.52
C GLN A 218 -24.60 -39.67 38.74
N ARG A 219 -24.87 -38.35 38.71
CA ARG A 219 -26.22 -37.76 38.76
C ARG A 219 -26.78 -37.40 37.38
N ASN A 220 -25.96 -37.37 36.33
CA ASN A 220 -26.38 -37.12 34.95
C ASN A 220 -27.18 -38.30 34.35
N ARG A 221 -28.40 -38.52 34.87
CA ARG A 221 -29.25 -39.69 34.59
C ARG A 221 -30.44 -39.33 33.70
N SER A 222 -30.87 -40.30 32.88
CA SER A 222 -32.10 -40.19 32.07
C SER A 222 -33.34 -39.88 32.93
N ILE A 223 -34.16 -38.93 32.49
CA ILE A 223 -35.40 -38.54 33.17
C ILE A 223 -36.56 -39.30 32.53
N ASN A 224 -37.21 -40.19 33.28
CA ASN A 224 -38.39 -40.92 32.80
C ASN A 224 -39.61 -39.97 32.73
N ILE A 225 -40.37 -40.00 31.62
CA ILE A 225 -41.52 -39.10 31.40
C ILE A 225 -42.64 -39.26 32.44
N MET A 226 -42.77 -40.44 33.04
CA MET A 226 -43.75 -40.77 34.08
C MET A 226 -43.35 -40.27 35.49
N ASN A 227 -42.24 -39.53 35.63
CA ASN A 227 -41.86 -38.90 36.88
C ASN A 227 -42.85 -37.76 37.21
N LYS A 228 -43.69 -37.94 38.26
CA LYS A 228 -44.73 -36.98 38.65
C LYS A 228 -44.23 -35.53 38.74
N LYS A 229 -43.03 -35.29 39.31
CA LYS A 229 -42.46 -33.94 39.43
C LYS A 229 -42.05 -33.35 38.08
N PHE A 230 -41.53 -34.17 37.17
CA PHE A 230 -41.19 -33.75 35.81
C PHE A 230 -42.45 -33.39 35.02
N THR A 231 -43.48 -34.25 35.05
CA THR A 231 -44.79 -34.00 34.43
C THR A 231 -45.37 -32.65 34.88
N VAL A 232 -45.38 -32.41 36.19
CA VAL A 232 -45.98 -31.21 36.80
C VAL A 232 -45.19 -29.93 36.51
N CYS A 233 -43.88 -30.00 36.29
CA CYS A 233 -43.08 -28.83 35.92
C CYS A 233 -43.05 -28.55 34.41
N PHE A 234 -43.03 -29.58 33.57
CA PHE A 234 -42.67 -29.50 32.14
C PHE A 234 -43.73 -30.07 31.18
N GLY A 235 -44.86 -30.54 31.70
CA GLY A 235 -45.99 -31.10 30.96
C GLY A 235 -45.92 -32.62 30.81
N THR A 236 -47.04 -33.23 30.42
CA THR A 236 -47.10 -34.67 30.10
C THR A 236 -46.12 -34.99 28.96
N GLY A 237 -45.31 -36.04 29.12
CA GLY A 237 -44.17 -36.34 28.23
C GLY A 237 -42.99 -35.36 28.30
N GLY A 238 -43.14 -34.21 28.96
CA GLY A 238 -42.29 -33.02 28.74
C GLY A 238 -42.68 -32.22 27.48
N GLU A 239 -43.78 -32.57 26.81
CA GLU A 239 -44.12 -32.04 25.48
C GLU A 239 -44.29 -30.51 25.48
N SER A 240 -44.85 -29.94 26.56
CA SER A 240 -45.01 -28.48 26.72
C SER A 240 -43.69 -27.71 26.74
N CYS A 241 -42.57 -28.36 27.06
CA CYS A 241 -41.23 -27.75 27.09
C CYS A 241 -40.25 -28.40 26.10
N LYS A 242 -40.73 -29.23 25.18
CA LYS A 242 -39.92 -30.07 24.28
C LYS A 242 -38.86 -29.32 23.50
N GLN A 243 -39.25 -28.23 22.83
CA GLN A 243 -38.32 -27.40 22.04
C GLN A 243 -37.18 -26.82 22.90
N LEU A 244 -37.47 -26.47 24.16
CA LEU A 244 -36.46 -26.02 25.13
C LEU A 244 -35.54 -27.19 25.53
N PHE A 245 -36.07 -28.38 25.81
CA PHE A 245 -35.24 -29.56 26.12
C PHE A 245 -34.33 -29.95 24.94
N GLU A 246 -34.86 -29.96 23.72
CA GLU A 246 -34.11 -30.24 22.49
C GLU A 246 -33.04 -29.16 22.23
N TYR A 247 -33.35 -27.87 22.41
CA TYR A 247 -32.38 -26.76 22.35
C TYR A 247 -31.27 -26.88 23.41
N LEU A 248 -31.61 -27.34 24.61
CA LEU A 248 -30.66 -27.63 25.69
C LEU A 248 -29.87 -28.94 25.48
N GLY A 249 -30.06 -29.64 24.35
CA GLY A 249 -29.31 -30.83 23.97
C GLY A 249 -29.79 -32.14 24.61
N PHE A 250 -30.98 -32.14 25.23
CA PHE A 250 -31.63 -33.37 25.69
C PHE A 250 -32.24 -34.13 24.51
N LYS A 251 -32.39 -35.46 24.64
CA LYS A 251 -32.94 -36.33 23.60
C LYS A 251 -33.96 -37.31 24.18
N LEU A 252 -35.14 -37.41 23.57
CA LEU A 252 -36.14 -38.39 23.97
C LEU A 252 -35.82 -39.76 23.35
N VAL A 253 -35.52 -40.74 24.20
CA VAL A 253 -35.17 -42.13 23.82
C VAL A 253 -35.84 -43.09 24.79
N ASN A 254 -36.64 -44.04 24.29
CA ASN A 254 -37.31 -45.07 25.09
C ASN A 254 -38.04 -44.50 26.34
N ASP A 255 -38.95 -43.55 26.10
CA ASP A 255 -39.78 -42.85 27.11
C ASP A 255 -38.97 -42.15 28.21
N ARG A 256 -37.74 -41.75 27.87
CA ARG A 256 -36.81 -41.05 28.76
C ARG A 256 -36.11 -39.91 28.04
N TRP A 257 -36.05 -38.75 28.70
CA TRP A 257 -35.18 -37.66 28.29
C TRP A 257 -33.75 -37.95 28.74
N GLU A 258 -32.87 -38.31 27.81
CA GLU A 258 -31.43 -38.33 28.04
C GLU A 258 -30.89 -36.89 28.11
N PRO A 259 -30.18 -36.52 29.19
CA PRO A 259 -29.52 -35.22 29.30
C PRO A 259 -28.27 -35.10 28.41
N PRO A 260 -27.83 -33.86 28.10
CA PRO A 260 -26.57 -33.62 27.40
C PRO A 260 -25.38 -34.15 28.21
N ARG A 261 -24.27 -34.45 27.51
CA ARG A 261 -23.05 -35.01 28.11
C ARG A 261 -21.84 -34.14 27.78
N PRO A 262 -21.66 -32.98 28.45
CA PRO A 262 -20.46 -32.16 28.34
C PRO A 262 -19.24 -32.86 28.97
N ASN A 263 -18.05 -32.32 28.74
CA ASN A 263 -16.83 -32.84 29.36
C ASN A 263 -16.73 -32.32 30.81
N THR A 264 -17.10 -33.16 31.78
CA THR A 264 -17.03 -32.81 33.22
C THR A 264 -15.59 -32.54 33.71
N LYS A 265 -14.60 -33.06 32.98
CA LYS A 265 -13.16 -32.92 33.26
C LYS A 265 -12.49 -31.87 32.36
N ALA A 266 -13.28 -31.00 31.71
CA ALA A 266 -12.78 -29.91 30.88
C ALA A 266 -11.86 -28.97 31.67
N LEU A 267 -10.75 -28.57 31.04
CA LEU A 267 -9.83 -27.57 31.59
C LEU A 267 -10.54 -26.21 31.76
N LYS A 268 -10.06 -25.42 32.72
CA LYS A 268 -10.61 -24.11 33.06
C LYS A 268 -9.61 -23.01 32.68
N PRO A 269 -10.04 -21.90 32.05
CA PRO A 269 -11.42 -21.59 31.68
C PRO A 269 -11.92 -22.51 30.56
N TYR A 270 -13.22 -22.84 30.57
CA TYR A 270 -13.82 -23.74 29.58
C TYR A 270 -13.56 -23.28 28.15
N THR A 271 -13.07 -24.20 27.32
CA THR A 271 -12.87 -24.03 25.87
C THR A 271 -13.82 -24.87 25.02
N ASP A 272 -14.45 -25.89 25.61
CA ASP A 272 -15.45 -26.73 24.93
C ASP A 272 -16.78 -25.97 24.73
N PRO A 273 -17.34 -25.92 23.51
CA PRO A 273 -18.56 -25.17 23.23
C PRO A 273 -19.80 -25.61 24.03
N LEU A 274 -19.95 -26.91 24.32
CA LEU A 274 -21.10 -27.45 25.05
C LEU A 274 -20.98 -27.13 26.56
N ASN A 275 -19.77 -27.25 27.12
CA ASN A 275 -19.49 -26.77 28.48
C ASN A 275 -19.79 -25.26 28.63
N ILE A 276 -19.33 -24.42 27.68
CA ILE A 276 -19.59 -22.96 27.70
C ILE A 276 -21.09 -22.67 27.58
N PHE A 277 -21.79 -23.33 26.67
CA PHE A 277 -23.23 -23.14 26.46
C PHE A 277 -24.05 -23.52 27.70
N LEU A 278 -23.82 -24.70 28.28
CA LEU A 278 -24.55 -25.16 29.45
C LEU A 278 -24.22 -24.35 30.71
N ASP A 279 -22.97 -23.90 30.90
CA ASP A 279 -22.59 -23.00 31.99
C ASP A 279 -23.28 -21.62 31.84
N ASN A 280 -23.38 -21.09 30.61
CA ASN A 280 -24.17 -19.88 30.35
C ASN A 280 -25.65 -20.05 30.71
N ILE A 281 -26.28 -21.15 30.30
CA ILE A 281 -27.68 -21.49 30.65
C ILE A 281 -27.85 -21.61 32.16
N SER A 282 -26.94 -22.33 32.85
CA SER A 282 -27.00 -22.50 34.31
C SER A 282 -26.93 -21.16 35.05
N PHE A 283 -26.10 -20.23 34.57
CA PHE A 283 -26.02 -18.88 35.11
C PHE A 283 -27.23 -17.99 34.77
N GLU A 284 -27.87 -18.16 33.61
CA GLU A 284 -29.14 -17.47 33.33
C GLU A 284 -30.29 -17.98 34.21
N LEU A 285 -30.39 -19.29 34.42
CA LEU A 285 -31.35 -19.89 35.36
C LEU A 285 -31.10 -19.40 36.79
N LEU A 286 -29.83 -19.27 37.21
CA LEU A 286 -29.48 -18.69 38.51
C LEU A 286 -29.92 -17.22 38.64
N VAL A 287 -29.79 -16.42 37.58
CA VAL A 287 -30.29 -15.03 37.56
C VAL A 287 -31.82 -15.01 37.68
N LEU A 288 -32.55 -15.79 36.87
CA LEU A 288 -34.02 -15.89 36.93
C LEU A 288 -34.52 -16.33 38.32
N ILE A 289 -33.84 -17.30 38.94
CA ILE A 289 -34.11 -17.75 40.31
C ILE A 289 -33.92 -16.58 41.30
N SER A 290 -32.84 -15.82 41.19
CA SER A 290 -32.56 -14.68 42.07
C SER A 290 -33.47 -13.45 41.85
N GLN A 291 -34.31 -13.49 40.82
CA GLN A 291 -35.30 -12.47 40.50
C GLN A 291 -36.71 -12.81 40.98
N ARG A 292 -36.94 -14.00 41.59
CA ARG A 292 -38.26 -14.38 42.08
C ARG A 292 -38.68 -13.60 43.34
N PRO A 293 -39.99 -13.32 43.53
CA PRO A 293 -40.52 -12.70 44.74
C PRO A 293 -40.15 -13.43 46.04
N GLN A 294 -40.02 -12.68 47.13
CA GLN A 294 -39.61 -13.22 48.44
C GLN A 294 -40.53 -14.34 48.94
N HIS A 295 -41.84 -14.25 48.69
CA HIS A 295 -42.81 -15.25 49.15
C HIS A 295 -42.62 -16.65 48.53
N GLU A 296 -41.95 -16.78 47.38
CA GLU A 296 -41.56 -18.10 46.85
C GLU A 296 -40.32 -18.67 47.56
N THR A 297 -39.47 -17.79 48.10
CA THR A 297 -38.21 -18.15 48.77
C THR A 297 -38.38 -18.44 50.26
N GLU A 298 -39.54 -18.12 50.84
CA GLU A 298 -39.86 -18.40 52.25
C GLU A 298 -39.78 -19.92 52.52
N GLY A 299 -38.91 -20.30 53.48
CA GLY A 299 -38.59 -21.69 53.79
C GLY A 299 -37.38 -22.27 53.04
N GLN A 300 -36.87 -21.64 51.98
CA GLN A 300 -35.62 -22.05 51.32
C GLN A 300 -34.41 -21.33 51.94
N GLY A 301 -33.79 -21.96 52.93
CA GLY A 301 -32.74 -21.37 53.78
C GLY A 301 -31.37 -21.10 53.15
N ALA A 302 -31.30 -20.62 51.91
CA ALA A 302 -30.05 -20.35 51.19
C ALA A 302 -30.06 -19.00 50.46
N ASN A 303 -29.38 -17.99 51.03
CA ASN A 303 -29.10 -16.74 50.33
C ASN A 303 -28.12 -16.98 49.17
N ILE A 304 -28.50 -16.60 47.95
CA ILE A 304 -27.66 -16.76 46.75
C ILE A 304 -26.55 -15.70 46.77
N ALA A 305 -25.34 -16.12 47.15
CA ALA A 305 -24.16 -15.28 47.14
C ALA A 305 -23.62 -15.12 45.70
N PHE A 306 -23.49 -13.88 45.23
CA PHE A 306 -22.92 -13.55 43.93
C PHE A 306 -21.55 -12.88 44.06
N THR A 307 -20.61 -13.24 43.19
CA THR A 307 -19.35 -12.52 43.01
C THR A 307 -19.53 -11.41 41.95
N PRO A 308 -19.51 -10.12 42.31
CA PRO A 308 -19.65 -9.04 41.34
C PRO A 308 -18.37 -8.93 40.49
N SER A 309 -18.51 -8.86 39.17
CA SER A 309 -17.35 -8.85 38.26
C SER A 309 -16.56 -7.53 38.28
N ILE A 310 -17.08 -6.47 38.89
CA ILE A 310 -16.47 -5.13 38.83
C ILE A 310 -15.07 -5.05 39.46
N SER A 311 -14.82 -5.74 40.58
CA SER A 311 -13.47 -5.82 41.16
C SER A 311 -12.50 -6.57 40.24
N GLN A 312 -12.99 -7.62 39.59
CA GLN A 312 -12.21 -8.45 38.67
C GLN A 312 -11.94 -7.74 37.33
N PHE A 313 -12.86 -6.90 36.84
CA PHE A 313 -12.60 -6.01 35.70
C PHE A 313 -11.51 -4.98 36.03
N ASN A 314 -11.51 -4.43 37.26
CA ASN A 314 -10.47 -3.51 37.70
C ASN A 314 -9.11 -4.22 37.82
N GLN A 315 -9.04 -5.40 38.41
CA GLN A 315 -7.81 -6.22 38.44
C GLN A 315 -7.31 -6.55 37.01
N LEU A 316 -8.20 -6.99 36.13
CA LEU A 316 -7.87 -7.36 34.75
C LEU A 316 -7.27 -6.21 33.93
N LEU A 317 -7.71 -4.97 34.16
CA LEU A 317 -7.22 -3.77 33.45
C LEU A 317 -6.22 -2.93 34.25
N GLY A 318 -5.79 -3.39 35.44
CA GLY A 318 -4.82 -2.67 36.29
C GLY A 318 -5.36 -1.36 36.88
N THR A 319 -6.63 -1.34 37.29
CA THR A 319 -7.32 -0.15 37.84
C THR A 319 -7.87 -0.37 39.25
N THR A 320 -7.32 -1.32 40.02
CA THR A 320 -7.65 -1.50 41.43
C THR A 320 -7.22 -0.27 42.25
N ASP A 321 -5.95 0.14 42.12
CA ASP A 321 -5.28 1.08 43.03
C ASP A 321 -4.72 2.32 42.31
N TYR A 322 -5.43 2.85 41.30
CA TYR A 322 -5.00 4.10 40.65
C TYR A 322 -5.17 5.32 41.58
N PRO A 323 -4.29 6.33 41.49
CA PRO A 323 -4.44 7.59 42.22
C PRO A 323 -5.81 8.24 42.06
N LYS A 324 -6.52 8.44 43.17
CA LYS A 324 -7.84 9.08 43.24
C LYS A 324 -7.78 10.36 44.07
N THR A 325 -8.50 11.39 43.63
CA THR A 325 -8.81 12.57 44.44
C THR A 325 -10.13 12.33 45.17
N ARG A 326 -10.37 13.00 46.32
CA ARG A 326 -11.69 12.98 46.96
C ARG A 326 -12.71 13.56 45.99
N ALA A 327 -13.66 12.74 45.55
CA ALA A 327 -14.74 13.22 44.70
C ALA A 327 -15.59 14.23 45.50
N PHE A 328 -15.70 15.47 45.01
CA PHE A 328 -16.78 16.36 45.43
C PHE A 328 -18.11 15.65 45.17
N PRO A 329 -19.06 15.64 46.12
CA PRO A 329 -20.29 14.87 45.99
C PRO A 329 -21.06 15.31 44.74
N ASN A 330 -21.64 14.33 44.04
CA ASN A 330 -22.40 14.55 42.81
C ASN A 330 -23.65 15.41 43.09
N ASN A 331 -23.54 16.73 42.91
CA ASN A 331 -24.72 17.58 42.73
C ASN A 331 -25.41 17.17 41.43
N SER A 332 -26.58 16.55 41.56
CA SER A 332 -27.31 15.80 40.52
C SER A 332 -27.97 16.65 39.43
N GLN A 333 -27.34 17.74 39.01
CA GLN A 333 -27.75 18.54 37.85
C GLN A 333 -26.80 18.26 36.69
N LEU A 334 -27.35 17.90 35.52
CA LEU A 334 -26.60 17.45 34.34
C LEU A 334 -25.41 18.38 34.03
N LYS A 335 -24.20 17.92 34.35
CA LYS A 335 -22.94 18.60 34.02
C LYS A 335 -22.56 18.28 32.58
N ALA A 336 -21.74 19.15 31.99
CA ALA A 336 -21.15 18.89 30.68
C ALA A 336 -20.25 17.63 30.72
N PRO A 337 -20.16 16.83 29.63
CA PRO A 337 -19.44 15.57 29.58
C PRO A 337 -17.90 15.74 29.47
N PHE A 338 -17.32 16.72 30.17
CA PHE A 338 -15.91 17.10 29.99
C PHE A 338 -14.92 16.02 30.48
N TYR A 339 -15.26 15.25 31.52
CA TYR A 339 -14.41 14.14 31.96
C TYR A 339 -14.40 13.03 30.91
N GLU A 340 -15.59 12.66 30.44
CA GLU A 340 -15.84 11.63 29.43
C GLU A 340 -15.20 12.01 28.08
N HIS A 341 -15.20 13.30 27.73
CA HIS A 341 -14.60 13.81 26.49
C HIS A 341 -13.07 13.84 26.56
N LEU A 342 -12.47 14.05 27.74
CA LEU A 342 -11.04 13.77 27.97
C LEU A 342 -10.74 12.27 28.09
N GLY A 343 -11.75 11.40 28.16
CA GLY A 343 -11.59 9.96 28.33
C GLY A 343 -11.30 9.54 29.78
N ALA A 344 -11.48 10.42 30.76
CA ALA A 344 -11.26 10.21 32.19
C ALA A 344 -12.57 9.98 32.96
N VAL A 345 -12.48 9.60 34.24
CA VAL A 345 -13.60 9.59 35.20
C VAL A 345 -13.36 10.58 36.34
N SER A 346 -14.42 11.00 37.01
CA SER A 346 -14.41 12.17 37.92
C SER A 346 -13.64 11.99 39.22
N ASP A 347 -13.26 10.77 39.61
CA ASP A 347 -12.50 10.48 40.84
C ASP A 347 -10.98 10.34 40.64
N MET A 348 -10.49 10.33 39.38
CA MET A 348 -9.05 10.24 39.07
C MET A 348 -8.25 11.44 39.61
N SER A 349 -6.97 11.25 39.91
CA SER A 349 -6.10 12.36 40.29
C SER A 349 -5.89 13.37 39.15
N ASN A 350 -5.46 14.59 39.49
CA ASN A 350 -5.24 15.66 38.52
C ASN A 350 -4.22 15.27 37.45
N GLU A 351 -3.16 14.57 37.85
CA GLU A 351 -2.05 14.14 37.02
C GLU A 351 -2.53 13.12 35.96
N LEU A 352 -3.45 12.24 36.35
CA LEU A 352 -4.07 11.27 35.43
C LEU A 352 -5.04 11.94 34.45
N ILE A 353 -5.72 13.02 34.84
CA ILE A 353 -6.61 13.81 33.96
C ILE A 353 -5.80 14.65 32.96
N ILE A 354 -4.71 15.27 33.42
CA ILE A 354 -3.75 15.97 32.57
C ILE A 354 -3.10 15.00 31.57
N GLU A 355 -2.76 13.78 32.00
CA GLU A 355 -2.24 12.76 31.10
C GLU A 355 -3.32 12.26 30.12
N ALA A 356 -4.57 12.10 30.54
CA ALA A 356 -5.67 11.78 29.63
C ALA A 356 -5.83 12.86 28.54
N TYR A 357 -5.82 14.15 28.90
CA TYR A 357 -5.77 15.27 27.96
C TYR A 357 -4.61 15.17 26.96
N ARG A 358 -3.38 14.93 27.43
CA ARG A 358 -2.21 14.74 26.55
C ARG A 358 -2.39 13.56 25.58
N GLN A 359 -2.97 12.46 26.04
CA GLN A 359 -3.25 11.31 25.18
C GLN A 359 -4.31 11.66 24.13
N GLN A 360 -5.42 12.30 24.48
CA GLN A 360 -6.45 12.71 23.51
C GLN A 360 -5.90 13.67 22.44
N ASN A 361 -5.14 14.70 22.84
CA ASN A 361 -4.50 15.63 21.91
C ASN A 361 -3.59 14.92 20.89
N ARG A 362 -2.90 13.84 21.32
CA ARG A 362 -2.04 13.03 20.44
C ARG A 362 -2.81 12.12 19.48
N ILE A 363 -4.11 11.87 19.72
CA ILE A 363 -4.95 10.95 18.95
C ILE A 363 -5.94 11.71 18.05
N ILE A 364 -6.47 12.84 18.52
CA ILE A 364 -7.34 13.77 17.78
C ILE A 364 -6.81 15.21 17.95
N PRO A 365 -5.71 15.59 17.27
CA PRO A 365 -5.14 16.95 17.37
C PRO A 365 -6.12 18.05 16.95
N SER A 366 -7.07 17.74 16.07
CA SER A 366 -8.13 18.65 15.60
C SER A 366 -9.17 19.02 16.66
N ARG A 367 -9.00 18.60 17.92
CA ARG A 367 -9.82 18.99 19.08
C ARG A 367 -8.99 19.58 20.23
N ASN A 368 -7.71 19.91 20.03
CA ASN A 368 -6.80 20.40 21.09
C ASN A 368 -7.39 21.56 21.91
N SER A 369 -7.94 22.59 21.27
CA SER A 369 -8.56 23.73 21.94
C SER A 369 -9.77 23.33 22.78
N TYR A 370 -10.65 22.50 22.23
CA TYR A 370 -11.78 21.94 22.95
C TYR A 370 -11.38 21.06 24.14
N TYR A 371 -10.32 20.25 24.00
CA TYR A 371 -9.80 19.47 25.11
C TYR A 371 -9.15 20.38 26.19
N LEU A 372 -8.58 21.53 25.82
CA LEU A 372 -8.09 22.50 26.79
C LEU A 372 -9.25 23.18 27.55
N ARG A 373 -10.37 23.49 26.88
CA ARG A 373 -11.62 23.96 27.52
C ARG A 373 -12.20 22.93 28.49
N CYS A 374 -12.21 21.66 28.10
CA CYS A 374 -12.63 20.56 28.98
C CYS A 374 -11.76 20.51 30.24
N LEU A 375 -10.44 20.59 30.09
CA LEU A 375 -9.47 20.54 31.17
C LEU A 375 -9.59 21.76 32.11
N ARG A 376 -9.67 22.98 31.55
CA ARG A 376 -9.94 24.23 32.26
C ARG A 376 -11.23 24.15 33.09
N SER A 377 -12.30 23.66 32.49
CA SER A 377 -13.60 23.50 33.15
C SER A 377 -13.56 22.51 34.32
N ILE A 378 -12.82 21.40 34.16
CA ILE A 378 -12.60 20.42 35.25
C ILE A 378 -11.77 21.03 36.39
N GLY A 379 -10.75 21.82 36.08
CA GLY A 379 -9.95 22.56 37.06
C GLY A 379 -10.81 23.51 37.89
N HIS A 380 -11.67 24.31 37.25
CA HIS A 380 -12.66 25.14 37.94
C HIS A 380 -13.66 24.33 38.79
N TRP A 381 -14.16 23.20 38.28
CA TRP A 381 -15.12 22.34 39.00
C TRP A 381 -14.55 21.64 40.24
N ARG A 382 -13.22 21.49 40.32
CA ARG A 382 -12.51 20.99 41.51
C ARG A 382 -12.14 22.12 42.50
N GLY A 383 -12.46 23.37 42.16
CA GLY A 383 -12.20 24.53 43.01
C GLY A 383 -10.70 24.89 43.09
N PRO A 384 -10.36 25.98 43.82
CA PRO A 384 -9.01 26.55 43.81
C PRO A 384 -7.95 25.70 44.54
N VAL A 385 -8.37 24.74 45.38
CA VAL A 385 -7.45 23.85 46.12
C VAL A 385 -7.24 22.56 45.33
N ASP A 386 -8.26 21.70 45.22
CA ASP A 386 -8.12 20.40 44.55
C ASP A 386 -7.95 20.53 43.02
N GLY A 387 -8.40 21.63 42.41
CA GLY A 387 -8.19 21.91 40.99
C GLY A 387 -6.83 22.53 40.65
N LYS A 388 -6.00 22.91 41.64
CA LYS A 388 -4.82 23.75 41.41
C LYS A 388 -3.86 23.19 40.36
N THR A 389 -3.47 21.91 40.46
CA THR A 389 -2.53 21.29 39.50
C THR A 389 -3.03 21.36 38.06
N ILE A 390 -4.36 21.35 37.85
CA ILE A 390 -4.98 21.46 36.53
C ILE A 390 -4.94 22.91 36.04
N ASN A 391 -5.28 23.87 36.92
CA ASN A 391 -5.26 25.30 36.59
C ASN A 391 -3.84 25.78 36.28
N ASP A 392 -2.86 25.47 37.13
CA ASP A 392 -1.43 25.75 36.91
C ASP A 392 -0.93 25.21 35.55
N PHE A 393 -1.40 24.02 35.14
CA PHE A 393 -1.03 23.41 33.87
C PHE A 393 -1.76 24.03 32.66
N VAL A 394 -3.02 24.43 32.81
CA VAL A 394 -3.78 25.16 31.77
C VAL A 394 -3.19 26.55 31.53
N GLU A 395 -2.77 27.24 32.59
CA GLU A 395 -2.05 28.52 32.51
C GLU A 395 -0.73 28.34 31.75
N LEU A 396 0.09 27.35 32.10
CA LEU A 396 1.33 27.01 31.39
C LEU A 396 1.11 26.66 29.91
N GLU A 397 0.10 25.84 29.58
CA GLU A 397 -0.26 25.54 28.19
C GLU A 397 -0.67 26.81 27.42
N THR A 398 -1.38 27.73 28.08
CA THR A 398 -1.81 29.01 27.49
C THR A 398 -0.63 29.97 27.28
N THR A 399 0.32 30.04 28.24
CA THR A 399 1.59 30.78 28.09
C THR A 399 2.43 30.23 26.95
N ASN A 400 2.38 28.92 26.69
CA ASN A 400 3.00 28.27 25.54
C ASN A 400 2.23 28.45 24.21
N GLY A 401 1.31 29.42 24.13
CA GLY A 401 0.61 29.81 22.90
C GLY A 401 -0.61 28.97 22.53
N LYS A 402 -1.03 28.02 23.37
CA LYS A 402 -2.30 27.31 23.16
C LYS A 402 -3.47 28.17 23.62
N TYR A 403 -4.67 27.82 23.17
CA TYR A 403 -5.92 28.47 23.54
C TYR A 403 -7.03 27.42 23.60
N ALA A 404 -8.07 27.73 24.36
CA ALA A 404 -9.28 26.95 24.45
C ALA A 404 -10.37 27.55 23.53
N ASP A 405 -11.36 26.77 23.08
CA ASP A 405 -12.38 27.29 22.13
C ASP A 405 -13.30 28.35 22.73
N ASP A 406 -13.38 28.45 24.06
CA ASP A 406 -14.02 29.54 24.79
C ASP A 406 -13.20 30.84 24.82
N ASP A 407 -11.92 30.84 24.39
CA ASP A 407 -11.10 32.07 24.21
C ASP A 407 -11.35 32.78 22.87
N VAL A 408 -12.18 32.21 21.99
CA VAL A 408 -12.41 32.72 20.63
C VAL A 408 -13.37 33.92 20.61
N PRO A 409 -14.53 33.93 21.31
CA PRO A 409 -15.44 35.07 21.32
C PRO A 409 -14.79 36.37 21.82
N ASP A 410 -13.93 36.28 22.84
CA ASP A 410 -13.12 37.41 23.34
C ASP A 410 -12.20 37.99 22.26
N SER A 411 -11.73 37.14 21.33
CA SER A 411 -10.79 37.55 20.28
C SER A 411 -11.49 38.24 19.11
N TYR A 412 -12.73 37.84 18.80
CA TYR A 412 -13.62 38.62 17.93
C TYR A 412 -13.98 39.96 18.60
N SER A 413 -14.32 39.92 19.89
CA SER A 413 -14.69 41.11 20.68
C SER A 413 -13.55 42.14 20.75
N TYR A 414 -12.28 41.70 20.77
CA TYR A 414 -11.10 42.56 20.71
C TYR A 414 -11.07 43.47 19.46
N PHE A 415 -11.66 43.02 18.35
CA PHE A 415 -11.81 43.77 17.10
C PHE A 415 -13.20 44.40 16.93
N ASN A 416 -14.02 44.41 17.99
CA ASN A 416 -15.43 44.85 17.98
C ASN A 416 -16.35 44.05 17.03
N LEU A 417 -16.08 42.75 16.84
CA LEU A 417 -16.89 41.84 16.02
C LEU A 417 -17.78 40.94 16.91
N ASP A 418 -19.05 40.73 16.56
CA ASP A 418 -19.97 39.87 17.34
C ASP A 418 -19.91 38.43 16.83
N TYR A 419 -19.13 37.58 17.51
CA TYR A 419 -18.99 36.15 17.25
C TYR A 419 -20.32 35.38 17.11
N TYR A 420 -21.40 35.84 17.76
CA TYR A 420 -22.70 35.17 17.80
C TYR A 420 -23.72 35.73 16.80
N ARG A 421 -23.40 36.82 16.09
CA ARG A 421 -24.25 37.38 15.02
C ARG A 421 -23.58 37.31 13.66
N ASP A 422 -22.28 37.55 13.61
CA ASP A 422 -21.56 37.89 12.38
C ASP A 422 -21.01 36.64 11.66
N PHE A 423 -21.83 35.58 11.58
CA PHE A 423 -21.50 34.29 10.94
C PHE A 423 -21.05 34.40 9.47
N ALA A 424 -21.31 35.54 8.81
CA ALA A 424 -20.98 35.81 7.42
C ALA A 424 -19.68 36.63 7.23
N LEU A 425 -18.91 36.92 8.29
CA LEU A 425 -17.65 37.67 8.17
C LEU A 425 -16.67 36.99 7.22
N SER A 426 -16.32 37.69 6.14
CA SER A 426 -15.23 37.32 5.26
C SER A 426 -13.89 37.44 5.99
N ASP A 427 -12.88 36.70 5.54
CA ASP A 427 -11.53 36.79 6.12
C ASP A 427 -10.95 38.21 5.96
N ASP A 428 -11.23 38.87 4.83
CA ASP A 428 -10.85 40.25 4.54
C ASP A 428 -11.50 41.26 5.50
N SER A 429 -12.75 41.04 5.91
CA SER A 429 -13.42 41.89 6.91
C SER A 429 -12.71 41.82 8.26
N ILE A 430 -12.31 40.63 8.70
CA ILE A 430 -11.60 40.44 9.98
C ILE A 430 -10.18 41.04 9.91
N ILE A 431 -9.49 40.85 8.79
CA ILE A 431 -8.15 41.41 8.55
C ILE A 431 -8.19 42.95 8.49
N GLY A 432 -9.24 43.53 7.88
CA GLY A 432 -9.47 44.97 7.90
C GLY A 432 -9.70 45.53 9.31
N SER A 433 -10.54 44.88 10.11
CA SER A 433 -10.74 45.25 11.52
C SER A 433 -9.46 45.10 12.36
N PHE A 434 -8.59 44.15 12.03
CA PHE A 434 -7.27 44.03 12.65
C PHE A 434 -6.34 45.21 12.30
N TYR A 435 -6.21 45.58 11.02
CA TYR A 435 -5.34 46.71 10.64
C TYR A 435 -5.82 48.03 11.23
N ALA A 436 -7.12 48.32 11.19
CA ALA A 436 -7.69 49.50 11.84
C ALA A 436 -7.42 49.50 13.37
N ARG A 437 -7.35 48.33 14.01
CA ARG A 437 -7.02 48.21 15.43
C ARG A 437 -5.51 48.29 15.72
N LEU A 438 -4.67 48.01 14.73
CA LEU A 438 -3.21 48.12 14.81
C LEU A 438 -2.79 49.59 14.84
N GLU A 439 -3.37 50.43 13.98
CA GLU A 439 -3.13 51.89 13.94
C GLU A 439 -3.41 52.58 15.28
N ASP A 440 -4.40 52.09 16.03
CA ASP A 440 -4.80 52.56 17.37
C ASP A 440 -3.89 52.09 18.53
N THR A 441 -3.01 51.10 18.32
CA THR A 441 -2.43 50.31 19.43
C THR A 441 -0.90 50.32 19.45
N PRO A 442 -0.22 50.87 20.48
CA PRO A 442 1.25 50.96 20.55
C PRO A 442 1.95 49.63 20.91
N ASN A 443 1.28 48.49 20.74
CA ASN A 443 1.81 47.15 21.01
C ASN A 443 1.09 46.10 20.16
N ASP A 444 1.63 45.84 18.97
CA ASP A 444 1.21 44.84 18.00
C ASP A 444 0.96 43.43 18.55
N MET A 445 1.66 43.01 19.61
CA MET A 445 1.70 41.60 20.02
C MET A 445 0.34 41.04 20.44
N GLU A 446 -0.49 41.82 21.12
CA GLU A 446 -1.82 41.37 21.57
C GLU A 446 -2.87 41.37 20.43
N PRO A 447 -2.99 42.42 19.58
CA PRO A 447 -3.76 42.33 18.33
C PRO A 447 -3.39 41.09 17.49
N ARG A 448 -2.10 40.84 17.28
CA ARG A 448 -1.62 39.72 16.45
C ARG A 448 -1.98 38.37 17.06
N LYS A 449 -1.81 38.20 18.37
CA LYS A 449 -2.23 37.02 19.14
C LYS A 449 -3.73 36.74 19.04
N HIS A 450 -4.58 37.76 19.10
CA HIS A 450 -6.03 37.61 18.92
C HIS A 450 -6.40 37.25 17.47
N LEU A 451 -5.80 37.90 16.46
CA LEU A 451 -6.06 37.58 15.06
C LEU A 451 -5.61 36.14 14.71
N TRP A 452 -4.44 35.72 15.19
CA TRP A 452 -3.92 34.36 14.99
C TRP A 452 -4.88 33.30 15.53
N ARG A 453 -5.44 33.52 16.73
CA ARG A 453 -6.44 32.63 17.34
C ARG A 453 -7.69 32.48 16.47
N ILE A 454 -8.18 33.57 15.88
CA ILE A 454 -9.31 33.52 14.95
C ILE A 454 -8.94 32.72 13.70
N GLY A 455 -7.75 32.94 13.15
CA GLY A 455 -7.25 32.22 11.97
C GLY A 455 -7.12 30.71 12.20
N ASP A 456 -6.58 30.28 13.33
CA ASP A 456 -6.47 28.85 13.66
C ASP A 456 -7.83 28.21 13.94
N TYR A 457 -8.74 28.89 14.64
CA TYR A 457 -10.09 28.37 14.89
C TYR A 457 -10.92 28.24 13.59
N ARG A 458 -10.86 29.25 12.71
CA ARG A 458 -11.48 29.20 11.36
C ARG A 458 -10.76 28.25 10.40
N LYS A 459 -9.52 27.85 10.69
CA LYS A 459 -8.58 27.18 9.76
C LYS A 459 -8.33 28.02 8.50
N SER A 460 -8.29 29.34 8.67
CA SER A 460 -7.89 30.29 7.64
C SER A 460 -6.41 30.61 7.79
N GLU A 461 -5.61 30.06 6.89
CA GLU A 461 -4.20 30.42 6.77
C GLU A 461 -4.04 31.88 6.30
N LYS A 462 -5.03 32.46 5.61
CA LYS A 462 -5.06 33.90 5.24
C LYS A 462 -5.13 34.81 6.47
N ILE A 463 -5.96 34.47 7.46
CA ILE A 463 -6.06 35.24 8.71
C ILE A 463 -4.81 35.04 9.58
N LYS A 464 -4.29 33.81 9.70
CA LYS A 464 -3.00 33.56 10.38
C LYS A 464 -1.87 34.37 9.74
N ALA A 465 -1.86 34.43 8.41
CA ALA A 465 -0.82 35.12 7.66
C ALA A 465 -0.75 36.62 7.96
N ALA A 466 -1.90 37.30 7.97
CA ALA A 466 -1.99 38.71 8.36
C ALA A 466 -1.62 38.94 9.85
N ALA A 467 -1.91 37.97 10.72
CA ALA A 467 -1.57 38.06 12.13
C ALA A 467 -0.05 38.05 12.39
N GLU A 468 0.70 37.16 11.74
CA GLU A 468 2.07 36.87 12.19
C GLU A 468 3.08 38.01 11.94
N GLU A 469 3.09 38.62 10.74
CA GLU A 469 4.01 39.68 10.20
C GLU A 469 5.53 39.50 10.36
N ARG A 470 5.95 38.57 11.20
CA ARG A 470 7.01 37.63 10.84
C ARG A 470 6.54 36.88 9.61
N VAL A 471 6.72 37.49 8.44
CA VAL A 471 6.65 36.78 7.17
C VAL A 471 7.66 35.63 7.27
N THR A 472 7.13 34.41 7.31
CA THR A 472 7.86 33.14 7.51
C THR A 472 7.40 32.06 6.53
N THR A 473 6.20 32.20 5.95
CA THR A 473 5.73 31.39 4.82
C THR A 473 5.61 32.22 3.53
N ALA A 474 5.27 31.57 2.41
CA ALA A 474 5.15 32.21 1.10
C ALA A 474 3.85 33.00 0.97
N GLU A 475 2.75 32.41 1.42
CA GLU A 475 1.40 32.94 1.38
C GLU A 475 1.30 34.23 2.20
N GLN A 476 2.05 34.29 3.31
CA GLN A 476 2.28 35.50 4.11
C GLN A 476 2.97 36.61 3.31
N ALA A 477 3.95 36.27 2.50
CA ALA A 477 4.74 37.22 1.73
C ALA A 477 3.93 37.80 0.55
N GLU A 478 3.13 36.96 -0.09
CA GLU A 478 2.25 37.33 -1.19
C GLU A 478 1.18 38.32 -0.72
N VAL A 479 0.48 38.01 0.38
CA VAL A 479 -0.48 38.93 1.02
C VAL A 479 0.19 40.24 1.47
N PHE A 480 1.39 40.19 2.05
CA PHE A 480 2.10 41.40 2.51
C PHE A 480 2.45 42.37 1.36
N LEU A 481 2.88 41.84 0.21
CA LEU A 481 3.24 42.63 -0.98
C LEU A 481 2.05 42.95 -1.88
N GLY A 482 0.85 42.41 -1.61
CA GLY A 482 -0.34 42.64 -2.44
C GLY A 482 -0.29 41.89 -3.79
N VAL A 483 0.36 40.72 -3.82
CA VAL A 483 0.51 39.87 -5.01
C VAL A 483 -0.17 38.51 -4.80
N HIS A 484 -0.35 37.77 -5.89
CA HIS A 484 -0.89 36.41 -5.89
C HIS A 484 0.18 35.40 -6.34
N ALA A 485 -0.06 34.11 -6.09
CA ALA A 485 0.87 33.00 -6.38
C ALA A 485 1.31 32.91 -7.85
N ASP A 486 0.46 33.38 -8.77
CA ASP A 486 0.62 33.45 -10.22
C ASP A 486 1.19 34.79 -10.72
N THR A 487 1.37 35.78 -9.84
CA THR A 487 1.83 37.12 -10.22
C THR A 487 3.30 37.09 -10.68
N PRO A 488 3.64 37.54 -11.91
CA PRO A 488 5.00 37.45 -12.44
C PRO A 488 6.05 38.19 -11.59
N ASP A 489 7.28 37.66 -11.59
CA ASP A 489 8.36 38.14 -10.71
C ASP A 489 8.71 39.62 -10.91
N ASP A 490 8.69 40.13 -12.15
CA ASP A 490 8.89 41.55 -12.45
C ASP A 490 7.82 42.46 -11.81
N PHE A 491 6.60 41.95 -11.67
CA PHE A 491 5.52 42.63 -10.97
C PHE A 491 5.69 42.52 -9.44
N VAL A 492 6.22 41.40 -8.92
CA VAL A 492 6.61 41.28 -7.50
C VAL A 492 7.73 42.26 -7.13
N ILE A 493 8.73 42.43 -8.02
CA ILE A 493 9.79 43.46 -7.90
C ILE A 493 9.18 44.86 -7.91
N SER A 494 8.20 45.11 -8.80
CA SER A 494 7.49 46.39 -8.89
C SER A 494 6.69 46.70 -7.62
N MET A 495 5.94 45.73 -7.08
CA MET A 495 5.17 45.89 -5.83
C MET A 495 6.07 46.04 -4.60
N TYR A 496 7.20 45.32 -4.52
CA TYR A 496 8.22 45.57 -3.50
C TYR A 496 8.73 47.02 -3.56
N THR A 497 9.02 47.52 -4.76
CA THR A 497 9.55 48.88 -4.98
C THR A 497 8.54 49.96 -4.59
N ALA A 498 7.24 49.75 -4.88
CA ALA A 498 6.16 50.61 -4.39
C ALA A 498 6.06 50.56 -2.84
N LYS A 499 6.02 49.36 -2.25
CA LYS A 499 5.88 49.18 -0.79
C LYS A 499 6.96 49.89 0.02
N ILE A 500 8.21 49.87 -0.44
CA ILE A 500 9.32 50.58 0.24
C ILE A 500 9.33 52.10 0.00
N SER A 501 8.63 52.59 -1.04
CA SER A 501 8.42 54.02 -1.29
C SER A 501 7.34 54.57 -0.36
N ASP A 502 6.23 53.85 -0.22
CA ASP A 502 5.06 54.27 0.57
C ASP A 502 5.25 54.03 2.08
N SER A 503 6.13 53.11 2.48
CA SER A 503 6.38 52.77 3.89
C SER A 503 7.84 52.37 4.13
N PRO A 504 8.77 53.34 4.24
CA PRO A 504 10.22 53.09 4.32
C PRO A 504 10.65 52.17 5.48
N ASP A 505 9.99 52.25 6.63
CA ASP A 505 10.32 51.42 7.81
C ASP A 505 10.01 49.93 7.60
N SER A 506 9.13 49.59 6.64
CA SER A 506 8.77 48.20 6.31
C SER A 506 9.87 47.44 5.54
N LYS A 507 10.95 48.11 5.13
CA LYS A 507 11.96 47.64 4.18
C LYS A 507 12.55 46.25 4.48
N GLU A 508 12.87 45.93 5.72
CA GLU A 508 13.41 44.61 6.09
C GLU A 508 12.33 43.50 6.09
N VAL A 509 11.07 43.85 6.35
CA VAL A 509 9.92 42.94 6.23
C VAL A 509 9.62 42.69 4.75
N ALA A 510 9.59 43.74 3.93
CA ALA A 510 9.42 43.65 2.48
C ALA A 510 10.55 42.81 1.82
N LYS A 511 11.81 43.02 2.24
CA LYS A 511 12.95 42.23 1.76
C LYS A 511 12.91 40.77 2.23
N ARG A 512 12.28 40.49 3.38
CA ARG A 512 11.98 39.11 3.81
C ARG A 512 10.82 38.50 3.02
N ALA A 513 9.80 39.28 2.68
CA ALA A 513 8.68 38.84 1.86
C ALA A 513 9.15 38.41 0.47
N VAL A 514 9.87 39.27 -0.27
CA VAL A 514 10.43 38.89 -1.59
C VAL A 514 11.32 37.64 -1.47
N ARG A 515 12.08 37.48 -0.37
CA ARG A 515 12.87 36.26 -0.14
C ARG A 515 12.00 35.01 0.01
N LEU A 516 10.89 35.06 0.74
CA LEU A 516 10.02 33.90 0.93
C LEU A 516 9.20 33.56 -0.31
N ILE A 517 8.82 34.55 -1.13
CA ILE A 517 8.28 34.30 -2.47
C ILE A 517 9.35 33.61 -3.34
N ALA A 518 10.57 34.16 -3.36
CA ALA A 518 11.69 33.60 -4.13
C ALA A 518 12.05 32.17 -3.71
N ASP A 519 12.09 31.88 -2.41
CA ASP A 519 12.44 30.57 -1.88
C ASP A 519 11.30 29.54 -2.06
N SER A 520 10.03 29.99 -2.08
CA SER A 520 8.85 29.16 -2.34
C SER A 520 8.73 28.76 -3.81
N ARG A 521 8.73 29.77 -4.69
CA ARG A 521 8.63 29.58 -6.15
C ARG A 521 9.94 29.07 -6.76
N LYS A 522 11.04 29.13 -6.00
CA LYS A 522 12.43 28.93 -6.44
C LYS A 522 12.82 29.88 -7.58
N SER A 523 12.30 31.12 -7.52
CA SER A 523 12.57 32.13 -8.53
C SER A 523 14.03 32.60 -8.44
N GLU A 524 14.83 32.19 -9.42
CA GLU A 524 16.20 32.69 -9.60
C GLU A 524 16.21 34.19 -9.91
N ALA A 525 15.16 34.72 -10.56
CA ALA A 525 15.00 36.15 -10.86
C ALA A 525 14.82 36.98 -9.58
N LEU A 526 13.93 36.57 -8.68
CA LEU A 526 13.76 37.24 -7.38
C LEU A 526 14.97 37.04 -6.47
N GLN A 527 15.62 35.87 -6.50
CA GLN A 527 16.88 35.66 -5.78
C GLN A 527 18.05 36.47 -6.36
N HIS A 528 18.07 36.75 -7.67
CA HIS A 528 19.03 37.64 -8.31
C HIS A 528 18.80 39.08 -7.83
N PHE A 529 17.57 39.60 -7.99
CA PHE A 529 17.18 40.93 -7.52
C PHE A 529 17.52 41.16 -6.04
N LEU A 530 17.31 40.18 -5.17
CA LEU A 530 17.67 40.26 -3.75
C LEU A 530 19.18 40.35 -3.45
N LYS A 531 20.03 39.93 -4.40
CA LYS A 531 21.50 39.94 -4.32
C LYS A 531 22.12 41.16 -5.01
N THR A 532 21.61 41.54 -6.19
CA THR A 532 22.19 42.59 -7.05
C THR A 532 21.44 43.92 -6.99
N GLY A 533 20.13 43.90 -6.73
CA GLY A 533 19.23 45.04 -6.91
C GLY A 533 18.69 45.20 -8.33
N GLU A 534 19.05 44.31 -9.26
CA GLU A 534 18.71 44.39 -10.68
C GLU A 534 17.76 43.24 -11.09
N ALA A 535 16.73 43.55 -11.86
CA ALA A 535 15.82 42.55 -12.44
C ALA A 535 16.55 41.69 -13.48
N ALA A 536 16.24 40.39 -13.51
CA ALA A 536 16.82 39.47 -14.49
C ALA A 536 16.21 39.70 -15.89
N SER A 537 16.92 39.31 -16.95
CA SER A 537 16.43 39.42 -18.33
C SER A 537 15.20 38.55 -18.59
N ALA A 538 14.32 39.02 -19.48
CA ALA A 538 13.02 38.41 -19.80
C ALA A 538 13.04 36.88 -19.98
N GLN A 539 12.00 36.23 -19.47
CA GLN A 539 11.81 34.78 -19.52
C GLN A 539 11.59 34.27 -20.97
N MET A 540 12.02 33.05 -21.24
CA MET A 540 11.84 32.36 -22.52
C MET A 540 10.36 32.00 -22.73
N ASP A 541 9.77 32.40 -23.87
CA ASP A 541 8.38 32.03 -24.19
C ASP A 541 8.28 30.57 -24.68
N ILE A 542 7.08 29.98 -24.60
CA ILE A 542 6.86 28.58 -24.99
C ILE A 542 7.17 28.28 -26.47
N GLY A 543 6.91 29.23 -27.36
CA GLY A 543 7.25 29.12 -28.78
C GLY A 543 8.74 29.22 -29.06
N ASP A 544 9.49 29.97 -28.24
CA ASP A 544 10.94 29.96 -28.24
C ASP A 544 11.50 28.66 -27.65
N ALA A 545 10.88 28.12 -26.59
CA ALA A 545 11.26 26.84 -25.98
C ALA A 545 11.09 25.65 -26.95
N PHE A 546 9.94 25.53 -27.63
CA PHE A 546 9.74 24.49 -28.66
C PHE A 546 10.72 24.67 -29.84
N ARG A 547 11.04 25.91 -30.23
CA ARG A 547 12.01 26.20 -31.29
C ARG A 547 13.43 25.83 -30.88
N LEU A 548 13.81 26.07 -29.63
CA LEU A 548 15.13 25.77 -29.09
C LEU A 548 15.38 24.25 -29.00
N LEU A 549 14.35 23.47 -28.68
CA LEU A 549 14.38 22.00 -28.74
C LEU A 549 14.18 21.43 -30.17
N GLN A 550 14.14 22.29 -31.19
CA GLN A 550 13.94 21.92 -32.61
C GLN A 550 12.65 21.13 -32.90
N ILE A 551 11.61 21.30 -32.08
CA ILE A 551 10.32 20.60 -32.22
C ILE A 551 9.40 21.42 -33.13
N PRO A 552 9.01 20.92 -34.33
CA PRO A 552 8.23 21.72 -35.30
C PRO A 552 6.72 21.74 -35.02
N ASP A 553 6.20 20.75 -34.28
CA ASP A 553 4.76 20.60 -33.96
C ASP A 553 4.60 20.55 -32.44
N ARG A 554 3.73 21.41 -31.88
CA ARG A 554 3.47 21.48 -30.43
C ARG A 554 2.49 20.42 -29.92
N SER A 555 1.95 19.57 -30.79
CA SER A 555 1.03 18.47 -30.45
C SER A 555 1.70 17.11 -30.19
N VAL A 556 3.03 17.05 -30.25
CA VAL A 556 3.82 15.86 -29.93
C VAL A 556 3.68 15.43 -28.47
N ASP A 557 3.93 14.15 -28.17
CA ASP A 557 3.78 13.61 -26.82
C ASP A 557 5.00 13.86 -25.91
N ASP A 558 4.79 13.68 -24.59
CA ASP A 558 5.84 13.81 -23.57
C ASP A 558 7.12 13.03 -23.91
N ALA A 559 6.99 11.87 -24.57
CA ALA A 559 8.11 11.01 -24.92
C ALA A 559 8.95 11.61 -26.05
N ALA A 560 8.32 12.18 -27.07
CA ALA A 560 8.99 12.91 -28.13
C ALA A 560 9.67 14.20 -27.61
N ILE A 561 9.02 14.94 -26.70
CA ILE A 561 9.60 16.15 -26.08
C ILE A 561 10.86 15.80 -25.27
N ILE A 562 10.78 14.74 -24.45
CA ILE A 562 11.92 14.25 -23.65
C ILE A 562 13.05 13.72 -24.56
N ALA A 563 12.72 13.05 -25.67
CA ALA A 563 13.70 12.60 -26.64
C ALA A 563 14.43 13.78 -27.32
N ALA A 564 13.70 14.80 -27.78
CA ALA A 564 14.27 16.01 -28.38
C ALA A 564 15.21 16.74 -27.40
N TYR A 565 14.77 16.96 -26.15
CA TYR A 565 15.61 17.52 -25.10
C TYR A 565 16.89 16.70 -24.84
N SER A 566 16.78 15.36 -24.83
CA SER A 566 17.95 14.50 -24.65
C SER A 566 18.91 14.54 -25.83
N VAL A 567 18.44 14.79 -27.05
CA VAL A 567 19.29 14.98 -28.24
C VAL A 567 20.00 16.34 -28.16
N CYS A 568 19.28 17.44 -27.93
CA CYS A 568 19.89 18.77 -27.82
C CYS A 568 20.97 18.83 -26.72
N CYS A 569 20.71 18.22 -25.55
CA CYS A 569 21.68 18.13 -24.47
C CYS A 569 22.92 17.26 -24.79
N SER A 570 22.82 16.32 -25.73
CA SER A 570 23.96 15.53 -26.22
C SER A 570 24.72 16.23 -27.35
N GLU A 571 24.05 16.99 -28.21
CA GLU A 571 24.65 17.70 -29.35
C GLU A 571 25.36 19.01 -28.94
N ALA A 572 24.83 19.75 -27.98
CA ALA A 572 25.40 21.02 -27.50
C ALA A 572 25.45 21.06 -25.95
N PRO A 573 26.40 20.33 -25.32
CA PRO A 573 26.46 20.17 -23.87
C PRO A 573 26.68 21.49 -23.10
N GLU A 574 27.33 22.49 -23.68
CA GLU A 574 27.44 23.84 -23.11
C GLU A 574 26.10 24.61 -23.02
N GLN A 575 25.02 24.14 -23.64
CA GLN A 575 23.69 24.76 -23.60
C GLN A 575 22.66 23.96 -22.77
N ILE A 576 23.10 22.92 -22.02
CA ILE A 576 22.22 22.06 -21.22
C ILE A 576 21.29 22.86 -20.29
N ASP A 577 21.79 23.90 -19.61
CA ASP A 577 20.95 24.69 -18.70
C ASP A 577 19.90 25.52 -19.45
N THR A 578 20.20 26.00 -20.67
CA THR A 578 19.26 26.70 -21.54
C THR A 578 18.19 25.74 -22.11
N TYR A 579 18.58 24.52 -22.51
CA TYR A 579 17.61 23.48 -22.87
C TYR A 579 16.77 23.02 -21.67
N ARG A 580 17.33 23.02 -20.46
CA ARG A 580 16.62 22.67 -19.22
C ARG A 580 15.59 23.74 -18.85
N GLN A 581 15.89 25.02 -19.10
CA GLN A 581 14.92 26.12 -19.00
C GLN A 581 13.80 25.96 -20.05
N ALA A 582 14.13 25.67 -21.32
CA ALA A 582 13.10 25.37 -22.34
C ALA A 582 12.20 24.18 -21.95
N LEU A 583 12.79 23.10 -21.42
CA LEU A 583 12.04 21.95 -20.94
C LEU A 583 11.15 22.30 -19.74
N ALA A 584 11.59 23.20 -18.86
CA ALA A 584 10.78 23.70 -17.74
C ALA A 584 9.55 24.48 -18.21
N VAL A 585 9.73 25.43 -19.15
CA VAL A 585 8.62 26.18 -19.76
C VAL A 585 7.60 25.26 -20.41
N ILE A 586 8.07 24.24 -21.16
CA ILE A 586 7.18 23.25 -21.78
C ILE A 586 6.49 22.37 -20.72
N ALA A 587 7.19 21.98 -19.63
CA ALA A 587 6.62 21.20 -18.53
C ALA A 587 5.59 21.97 -17.68
N GLU A 588 5.63 23.29 -17.69
CA GLU A 588 4.67 24.15 -17.00
C GLU A 588 3.35 24.21 -17.79
N GLU A 589 3.37 24.71 -19.02
CA GLU A 589 2.17 24.86 -19.87
C GLU A 589 1.51 23.51 -20.22
N SER A 590 2.30 22.49 -20.60
CA SER A 590 1.76 21.17 -20.99
C SER A 590 1.04 20.43 -19.86
N GLY A 591 1.21 20.88 -18.61
CA GLY A 591 0.73 20.19 -17.43
C GLY A 591 1.49 18.89 -17.10
N SER A 592 2.43 18.43 -17.96
CA SER A 592 3.05 17.10 -17.82
C SER A 592 3.80 16.89 -16.50
N ALA A 593 3.30 15.96 -15.68
CA ALA A 593 4.01 15.45 -14.52
C ALA A 593 5.24 14.59 -14.89
N VAL A 594 5.31 14.05 -16.10
CA VAL A 594 6.44 13.22 -16.57
C VAL A 594 7.64 14.13 -16.82
N ILE A 595 7.48 15.16 -17.64
CA ILE A 595 8.56 16.12 -17.95
C ILE A 595 9.01 16.84 -16.66
N ARG A 596 8.06 17.28 -15.82
CA ARG A 596 8.37 17.96 -14.55
C ARG A 596 9.13 17.09 -13.55
N SER A 597 9.00 15.75 -13.61
CA SER A 597 9.79 14.83 -12.78
C SER A 597 11.28 14.79 -13.15
N MET A 598 11.61 15.16 -14.40
CA MET A 598 12.97 15.12 -14.96
C MET A 598 13.81 16.34 -14.59
N LEU A 599 13.19 17.39 -14.03
CA LEU A 599 13.83 18.66 -13.67
C LEU A 599 14.31 18.71 -12.21
N VAL A 600 13.92 17.76 -11.36
CA VAL A 600 14.23 17.73 -9.92
C VAL A 600 15.73 17.61 -9.65
N ASP A 601 16.25 18.35 -8.68
CA ASP A 601 17.68 18.46 -8.40
C ASP A 601 18.28 17.24 -7.65
N ASP A 602 19.52 16.90 -8.02
CA ASP A 602 20.29 15.73 -7.62
C ASP A 602 21.02 15.89 -6.27
N SER A 603 21.05 17.10 -5.70
CA SER A 603 21.94 17.45 -4.58
C SER A 603 21.49 16.97 -3.18
N ALA A 604 20.19 16.75 -2.98
CA ALA A 604 19.64 16.61 -1.63
C ALA A 604 19.97 15.24 -0.97
N PRO A 605 20.33 15.19 0.33
CA PRO A 605 20.67 13.93 1.01
C PRO A 605 19.47 12.98 1.17
N ALA A 606 19.74 11.69 1.32
CA ALA A 606 18.72 10.65 1.52
C ALA A 606 18.28 10.58 3.00
N ASN A 607 16.97 10.46 3.23
CA ASN A 607 16.41 10.37 4.59
C ASN A 607 16.56 8.91 5.12
N ARG A 608 17.50 8.69 6.05
CA ARG A 608 18.02 7.36 6.44
C ARG A 608 17.07 6.56 7.36
N ALA A 609 15.93 6.12 6.82
CA ALA A 609 15.00 5.22 7.51
C ALA A 609 15.34 3.71 7.39
N LEU A 610 16.25 3.33 6.49
CA LEU A 610 16.62 1.93 6.20
C LEU A 610 18.15 1.82 6.03
N LEU A 611 18.88 1.45 7.07
CA LEU A 611 20.35 1.38 7.06
C LEU A 611 20.91 0.20 6.23
N ASP A 612 20.13 -0.85 6.03
CA ASP A 612 20.56 -2.08 5.33
C ASP A 612 20.24 -2.13 3.83
N TRP A 613 19.36 -1.23 3.36
CA TRP A 613 18.91 -1.19 1.96
C TRP A 613 19.80 -0.29 1.12
N PRO A 614 20.15 -0.70 -0.12
CA PRO A 614 20.96 0.13 -0.99
C PRO A 614 20.16 1.31 -1.56
N VAL A 615 20.86 2.36 -1.98
CA VAL A 615 20.27 3.55 -2.61
C VAL A 615 19.77 3.25 -4.04
N GLY A 616 19.07 4.20 -4.67
CA GLY A 616 18.50 4.00 -6.01
C GLY A 616 19.54 3.91 -7.14
N LEU A 617 19.08 3.72 -8.38
CA LEU A 617 19.87 3.91 -9.60
C LEU A 617 19.34 5.09 -10.43
N ARG A 618 20.25 5.92 -10.99
CA ARG A 618 19.92 6.99 -11.95
C ARG A 618 20.02 6.47 -13.38
N ASN A 619 19.08 6.86 -14.24
CA ASN A 619 19.00 6.44 -15.64
C ASN A 619 20.11 7.05 -16.49
N ILE A 620 20.43 6.40 -17.61
CA ILE A 620 21.38 6.85 -18.63
C ILE A 620 20.63 6.74 -19.96
N GLY A 621 20.04 7.83 -20.43
CA GLY A 621 19.03 7.77 -21.49
C GLY A 621 17.88 6.81 -21.10
N ASN A 622 17.42 6.00 -22.04
CA ASN A 622 16.22 5.16 -21.91
C ASN A 622 16.39 3.87 -21.06
N THR A 623 17.46 3.73 -20.28
CA THR A 623 17.81 2.50 -19.53
C THR A 623 17.01 2.27 -18.23
N CYS A 624 15.79 2.81 -18.12
CA CYS A 624 14.98 2.70 -16.89
C CYS A 624 14.63 1.25 -16.54
N TYR A 625 14.35 0.40 -17.54
CA TYR A 625 14.09 -1.03 -17.36
C TYR A 625 15.32 -1.79 -16.86
N LEU A 626 16.52 -1.46 -17.37
CA LEU A 626 17.79 -2.05 -16.93
C LEU A 626 18.05 -1.70 -15.46
N ASN A 627 17.83 -0.44 -15.08
CA ASN A 627 17.95 -0.02 -13.68
C ASN A 627 16.96 -0.73 -12.75
N SER A 628 15.73 -1.01 -13.20
CA SER A 628 14.78 -1.84 -12.45
C SER A 628 15.28 -3.29 -12.30
N LEU A 629 15.80 -3.88 -13.38
CA LEU A 629 16.33 -5.25 -13.41
C LEU A 629 17.56 -5.42 -12.48
N LEU A 630 18.51 -4.49 -12.51
CA LEU A 630 19.70 -4.47 -11.65
C LEU A 630 19.40 -4.14 -10.17
N GLN A 631 18.19 -3.67 -9.86
CA GLN A 631 17.68 -3.56 -8.49
C GLN A 631 16.98 -4.85 -8.06
N PHE A 632 16.18 -5.46 -8.93
CA PHE A 632 15.56 -6.78 -8.69
C PHE A 632 16.61 -7.87 -8.43
N TYR A 633 17.60 -8.05 -9.31
CA TYR A 633 18.62 -9.10 -9.13
C TYR A 633 19.44 -8.97 -7.84
N PHE A 634 19.51 -7.79 -7.23
CA PHE A 634 20.17 -7.59 -5.92
C PHE A 634 19.35 -8.12 -4.73
N THR A 635 18.02 -8.17 -4.81
CA THR A 635 17.21 -8.70 -3.70
C THR A 635 17.39 -10.22 -3.56
N ILE A 636 17.67 -10.89 -4.68
CA ILE A 636 17.96 -12.33 -4.77
C ILE A 636 19.30 -12.62 -4.09
N GLN A 637 19.25 -13.06 -2.83
CA GLN A 637 20.44 -13.29 -2.00
C GLN A 637 21.49 -14.23 -2.61
N PRO A 638 21.16 -15.39 -3.20
CA PRO A 638 22.17 -16.24 -3.85
C PRO A 638 22.93 -15.53 -4.96
N PHE A 639 22.21 -14.81 -5.84
CA PHE A 639 22.80 -14.05 -6.94
C PHE A 639 23.67 -12.90 -6.43
N ARG A 640 23.16 -12.08 -5.51
CA ARG A 640 23.91 -10.98 -4.88
C ARG A 640 25.19 -11.48 -4.23
N ASN A 641 25.13 -12.61 -3.52
CA ASN A 641 26.31 -13.16 -2.84
C ASN A 641 27.34 -13.66 -3.86
N MET A 642 26.91 -14.30 -4.96
CA MET A 642 27.78 -14.72 -6.06
C MET A 642 28.38 -13.54 -6.86
N VAL A 643 27.70 -12.39 -6.91
CA VAL A 643 28.23 -11.13 -7.44
C VAL A 643 29.32 -10.56 -6.51
N LEU A 644 29.09 -10.55 -5.20
CA LEU A 644 30.02 -9.97 -4.23
C LEU A 644 31.25 -10.85 -3.93
N ASP A 645 31.13 -12.17 -4.07
CA ASP A 645 32.18 -13.19 -3.84
C ASP A 645 32.74 -13.71 -5.18
N LEU A 646 32.89 -12.82 -6.19
CA LEU A 646 33.25 -13.16 -7.58
C LEU A 646 34.51 -14.03 -7.67
N ASP A 647 35.54 -13.78 -6.85
CA ASP A 647 36.80 -14.53 -6.90
C ASP A 647 36.64 -16.03 -6.62
N ARG A 648 35.61 -16.42 -5.87
CA ARG A 648 35.29 -17.83 -5.58
C ARG A 648 34.58 -18.52 -6.75
N TYR A 649 33.73 -17.79 -7.48
CA TYR A 649 32.84 -18.34 -8.50
C TYR A 649 33.33 -18.15 -9.94
N LYS A 650 34.27 -17.22 -10.19
CA LYS A 650 34.80 -16.94 -11.54
C LYS A 650 35.40 -18.19 -12.21
N THR A 651 35.30 -18.23 -13.52
CA THR A 651 36.03 -19.19 -14.37
C THR A 651 37.53 -18.89 -14.32
N GLU A 652 38.35 -19.89 -14.01
CA GLU A 652 39.81 -19.82 -14.12
C GLU A 652 40.22 -19.74 -15.60
N LEU A 653 41.25 -18.94 -15.93
CA LEU A 653 41.59 -18.57 -17.32
C LEU A 653 42.58 -19.53 -17.99
N ASP A 654 42.56 -20.81 -17.59
CA ASP A 654 43.43 -21.85 -18.12
C ASP A 654 42.91 -22.37 -19.46
N GLU A 655 43.82 -22.66 -20.40
CA GLU A 655 43.43 -23.03 -21.76
C GLU A 655 42.48 -24.22 -21.83
N GLU A 656 42.63 -25.22 -20.95
CA GLU A 656 41.79 -26.41 -20.93
C GLU A 656 40.36 -26.11 -20.45
N VAL A 657 40.23 -25.24 -19.43
CA VAL A 657 38.93 -24.76 -18.96
C VAL A 657 38.23 -23.96 -20.06
N ILE A 658 38.96 -23.11 -20.77
CA ILE A 658 38.44 -22.31 -21.89
C ILE A 658 38.03 -23.21 -23.07
N ARG A 659 38.87 -24.16 -23.49
CA ARG A 659 38.56 -25.12 -24.58
C ARG A 659 37.27 -25.90 -24.33
N ASN A 660 36.97 -26.21 -23.08
CA ASN A 660 35.84 -27.02 -22.66
C ASN A 660 34.58 -26.20 -22.26
N LYS A 661 34.66 -24.87 -22.14
CA LYS A 661 33.50 -24.05 -21.73
C LYS A 661 32.48 -23.87 -22.86
N LYS A 662 31.32 -24.49 -22.71
CA LYS A 662 30.11 -24.20 -23.52
C LYS A 662 28.99 -23.67 -22.65
N VAL A 663 28.28 -22.64 -23.11
CA VAL A 663 27.04 -22.11 -22.51
C VAL A 663 25.96 -22.17 -23.59
N GLY A 664 24.87 -22.92 -23.36
CA GLY A 664 23.78 -23.09 -24.32
C GLY A 664 24.25 -23.60 -25.69
N SER A 665 24.97 -24.73 -25.73
CA SER A 665 25.61 -25.34 -26.90
C SER A 665 26.72 -24.51 -27.59
N ARG A 666 26.83 -23.20 -27.32
CA ARG A 666 27.86 -22.30 -27.85
C ARG A 666 29.15 -22.39 -27.04
N LYS A 667 30.29 -22.61 -27.71
CA LYS A 667 31.63 -22.43 -27.10
C LYS A 667 31.85 -20.95 -26.75
N VAL A 668 32.47 -20.68 -25.60
CA VAL A 668 32.74 -19.32 -25.12
C VAL A 668 34.24 -19.00 -25.24
N SER A 669 34.59 -17.90 -25.90
CA SER A 669 35.99 -17.48 -26.06
C SER A 669 36.58 -16.82 -24.81
N LEU A 670 37.92 -16.79 -24.71
CA LEU A 670 38.64 -16.07 -23.65
C LEU A 670 38.16 -14.61 -23.49
N LEU A 671 37.97 -13.91 -24.61
CA LEU A 671 37.52 -12.51 -24.62
C LEU A 671 36.10 -12.35 -24.06
N GLU A 672 35.20 -13.29 -24.33
CA GLU A 672 33.85 -13.29 -23.77
C GLU A 672 33.84 -13.59 -22.27
N ILE A 673 34.70 -14.52 -21.80
CA ILE A 673 34.89 -14.81 -20.37
C ILE A 673 35.41 -13.57 -19.65
N GLN A 674 36.48 -12.94 -20.17
CA GLN A 674 37.07 -11.72 -19.61
C GLN A 674 36.07 -10.54 -19.61
N ARG A 675 35.32 -10.36 -20.70
CA ARG A 675 34.26 -9.35 -20.83
C ARG A 675 33.14 -9.58 -19.81
N SER A 676 32.72 -10.83 -19.62
CA SER A 676 31.69 -11.21 -18.65
C SER A 676 32.16 -11.03 -17.21
N GLN A 677 33.41 -11.38 -16.90
CA GLN A 677 34.04 -11.13 -15.60
C GLN A 677 34.17 -9.62 -15.32
N LYS A 678 34.52 -8.80 -16.32
CA LYS A 678 34.50 -7.32 -16.21
C LYS A 678 33.09 -6.79 -15.93
N CYS A 679 32.06 -7.33 -16.60
CA CYS A 679 30.67 -7.00 -16.32
C CYS A 679 30.28 -7.37 -14.87
N TRP A 680 30.68 -8.55 -14.39
CA TRP A 680 30.42 -9.01 -13.03
C TRP A 680 31.12 -8.15 -11.98
N PHE A 681 32.38 -7.79 -12.22
CA PHE A 681 33.15 -6.90 -11.34
C PHE A 681 32.53 -5.50 -11.27
N LEU A 682 32.10 -4.93 -12.39
CA LEU A 682 31.41 -3.63 -12.41
C LEU A 682 30.05 -3.71 -11.69
N LEU A 683 29.31 -4.82 -11.83
CA LEU A 683 28.07 -5.08 -11.11
C LEU A 683 28.30 -5.21 -9.59
N ALA A 684 29.39 -5.86 -9.17
CA ALA A 684 29.81 -5.98 -7.78
C ALA A 684 30.24 -4.64 -7.18
N LEU A 685 31.05 -3.86 -7.91
CA LEU A 685 31.48 -2.53 -7.52
C LEU A 685 30.30 -1.57 -7.40
N MET A 686 29.40 -1.54 -8.40
CA MET A 686 28.15 -0.78 -8.32
C MET A 686 27.33 -1.22 -7.10
N THR A 687 27.20 -2.51 -6.84
CA THR A 687 26.48 -3.06 -5.69
C THR A 687 27.07 -2.60 -4.34
N LEU A 688 28.40 -2.58 -4.22
CA LEU A 688 29.09 -2.11 -3.02
C LEU A 688 28.89 -0.60 -2.83
N ILE A 689 29.13 0.21 -3.87
CA ILE A 689 28.89 1.66 -3.84
C ILE A 689 27.43 1.97 -3.49
N ARG A 690 26.47 1.19 -4.01
CA ARG A 690 25.05 1.38 -3.73
C ARG A 690 24.66 1.05 -2.27
N ARG A 691 25.49 0.30 -1.53
CA ARG A 691 25.35 0.08 -0.07
C ARG A 691 26.04 1.14 0.79
N THR A 692 27.07 1.82 0.28
CA THR A 692 27.90 2.77 1.07
C THR A 692 27.70 4.24 0.70
N SER A 693 27.09 4.54 -0.44
CA SER A 693 26.89 5.90 -0.95
C SER A 693 26.03 6.77 0.00
N PRO A 694 26.43 8.04 0.26
CA PRO A 694 25.59 9.01 0.94
C PRO A 694 24.54 9.67 0.02
N LYS A 695 24.64 9.48 -1.30
CA LYS A 695 23.72 10.07 -2.31
C LYS A 695 22.41 9.28 -2.41
N ARG A 696 21.31 9.92 -2.85
CA ARG A 696 20.00 9.26 -3.05
C ARG A 696 20.01 8.12 -4.07
N PHE A 697 20.98 8.12 -4.98
CA PHE A 697 21.15 7.12 -6.02
C PHE A 697 22.64 6.94 -6.37
N VAL A 698 22.92 5.94 -7.20
CA VAL A 698 24.18 5.74 -7.92
C VAL A 698 23.89 5.73 -9.42
N THR A 699 24.75 6.29 -10.25
CA THR A 699 24.63 6.10 -11.72
C THR A 699 25.46 4.85 -12.08
N PRO A 700 24.94 3.91 -12.89
CA PRO A 700 25.78 2.88 -13.50
C PRO A 700 26.94 3.51 -14.28
N THR A 701 28.03 2.77 -14.51
CA THR A 701 29.02 3.21 -15.49
C THR A 701 28.49 2.97 -16.90
N GLN A 702 28.88 3.82 -17.86
CA GLN A 702 28.53 3.60 -19.28
C GLN A 702 28.96 2.20 -19.75
N GLU A 703 30.15 1.75 -19.34
CA GLU A 703 30.63 0.39 -19.63
C GLU A 703 29.74 -0.71 -19.00
N LEU A 704 29.19 -0.52 -17.80
CA LEU A 704 28.26 -1.51 -17.22
C LEU A 704 26.94 -1.56 -17.99
N ALA A 705 26.41 -0.41 -18.44
CA ALA A 705 25.25 -0.39 -19.33
C ALA A 705 25.56 -1.10 -20.66
N ARG A 706 26.67 -0.73 -21.33
CA ARG A 706 27.10 -1.31 -22.61
C ARG A 706 27.29 -2.82 -22.56
N LEU A 707 27.86 -3.33 -21.46
CA LEU A 707 28.10 -4.77 -21.24
C LEU A 707 26.81 -5.54 -20.88
N THR A 708 25.77 -4.90 -20.36
CA THR A 708 24.50 -5.55 -20.00
C THR A 708 23.42 -5.43 -21.06
N LEU A 709 23.52 -4.43 -21.95
CA LEU A 709 22.63 -4.23 -23.10
C LEU A 709 23.05 -5.12 -24.29
N LEU A 710 24.21 -4.86 -24.86
CA LEU A 710 24.75 -5.59 -26.02
C LEU A 710 25.41 -6.90 -25.57
N SER A 711 25.32 -8.00 -26.34
CA SER A 711 26.00 -9.27 -26.00
C SER A 711 27.44 -9.36 -26.51
N SER A 712 27.75 -8.70 -27.63
CA SER A 712 29.07 -8.75 -28.28
C SER A 712 29.46 -7.47 -29.04
N SER A 713 30.76 -7.25 -29.27
CA SER A 713 31.24 -6.10 -30.05
C SER A 713 30.92 -6.20 -31.55
N SER A 714 30.74 -7.41 -32.07
CA SER A 714 30.34 -7.67 -33.47
C SER A 714 28.87 -7.30 -33.71
N GLU A 715 27.98 -7.60 -32.76
CA GLU A 715 26.58 -7.15 -32.74
C GLU A 715 26.47 -5.61 -32.74
N ALA A 716 27.32 -4.93 -31.96
CA ALA A 716 27.41 -3.47 -31.92
C ALA A 716 27.80 -2.88 -33.29
N ALA A 717 28.78 -3.49 -33.96
CA ALA A 717 29.18 -3.11 -35.31
C ALA A 717 28.10 -3.44 -36.36
N PHE A 718 27.37 -4.54 -36.20
CA PHE A 718 26.29 -4.94 -37.12
C PHE A 718 25.08 -3.99 -37.01
N ARG A 719 24.64 -3.63 -35.80
CA ARG A 719 23.57 -2.63 -35.58
C ARG A 719 23.94 -1.26 -36.15
N ARG A 720 25.17 -0.79 -35.95
CA ARG A 720 25.70 0.44 -36.60
C ARG A 720 25.58 0.37 -38.12
N LYS A 721 25.84 -0.80 -38.73
CA LYS A 721 25.71 -1.01 -40.18
C LYS A 721 24.24 -0.97 -40.65
N SER A 722 23.34 -1.68 -39.96
CA SER A 722 21.91 -1.73 -40.30
C SER A 722 21.20 -0.37 -40.20
N LEU A 723 21.61 0.48 -39.25
CA LEU A 723 21.08 1.84 -39.12
C LEU A 723 21.69 2.80 -40.16
N SER A 724 22.96 2.61 -40.52
CA SER A 724 23.60 3.40 -41.59
C SER A 724 22.97 3.17 -42.96
N THR A 725 22.44 1.97 -43.25
CA THR A 725 21.75 1.68 -44.52
C THR A 725 20.42 2.42 -44.71
N HIS A 726 19.88 3.07 -43.68
CA HIS A 726 18.66 3.88 -43.79
C HIS A 726 18.89 5.38 -44.10
N LYS A 727 20.15 5.86 -44.20
CA LYS A 727 20.42 7.30 -44.44
C LYS A 727 20.58 7.70 -45.92
N THR A 728 20.61 6.78 -46.87
CA THR A 728 20.67 7.10 -48.33
C THR A 728 20.00 6.04 -49.20
N SER A 729 18.75 6.26 -49.59
CA SER A 729 18.09 5.66 -50.78
C SER A 729 16.78 6.40 -51.05
N GLU A 730 16.68 7.05 -52.21
CA GLU A 730 15.53 7.89 -52.57
C GLU A 730 14.39 7.03 -53.14
N LEU A 731 13.20 7.11 -52.53
CA LEU A 731 11.94 6.67 -53.11
C LEU A 731 10.95 7.83 -52.97
N GLY A 732 10.66 8.47 -54.11
CA GLY A 732 9.95 9.75 -54.16
C GLY A 732 8.46 9.68 -53.81
N GLU A 733 7.90 10.84 -53.51
CA GLU A 733 6.48 11.02 -53.21
C GLU A 733 5.63 11.24 -54.46
N ILE A 734 4.36 10.87 -54.38
CA ILE A 734 3.32 11.38 -55.30
C ILE A 734 2.21 11.97 -54.43
N ASN A 735 1.92 13.26 -54.62
CA ASN A 735 0.95 14.03 -53.82
C ASN A 735 1.23 14.05 -52.30
N GLY A 736 2.50 14.18 -51.89
CA GLY A 736 2.87 14.48 -50.49
C GLY A 736 2.75 13.31 -49.52
N MET A 737 2.78 12.06 -50.00
CA MET A 737 2.74 10.85 -49.17
C MET A 737 3.78 9.83 -49.67
N PRO A 738 4.61 9.23 -48.78
CA PRO A 738 5.57 8.21 -49.16
C PRO A 738 4.91 6.85 -49.40
N ILE A 739 5.38 6.11 -50.40
CA ILE A 739 4.81 4.82 -50.82
C ILE A 739 5.47 3.67 -50.04
N MET A 740 4.75 3.02 -49.13
CA MET A 740 5.19 1.78 -48.48
C MET A 740 4.54 0.54 -49.13
N GLY A 741 5.36 -0.27 -49.80
CA GLY A 741 4.97 -1.60 -50.27
C GLY A 741 4.98 -2.65 -49.13
N PRO A 742 4.10 -3.66 -49.16
CA PRO A 742 4.07 -4.69 -48.12
C PRO A 742 5.18 -5.73 -48.29
N VAL A 743 6.08 -5.83 -47.32
CA VAL A 743 6.98 -7.00 -47.19
C VAL A 743 6.17 -8.19 -46.69
N GLY A 744 6.33 -9.34 -47.35
CA GLY A 744 5.60 -10.58 -47.02
C GLY A 744 6.12 -11.30 -45.76
N PRO A 745 5.48 -12.41 -45.35
CA PRO A 745 5.97 -13.24 -44.25
C PRO A 745 7.35 -13.84 -44.55
N PRO A 746 8.18 -14.11 -43.53
CA PRO A 746 9.54 -14.60 -43.71
C PRO A 746 9.56 -15.99 -44.36
N ALA A 747 10.44 -16.17 -45.35
CA ALA A 747 10.74 -17.46 -45.93
C ALA A 747 11.54 -18.35 -44.94
N PRO A 748 11.39 -19.68 -44.99
CA PRO A 748 12.06 -20.59 -44.06
C PRO A 748 13.59 -20.61 -44.25
N ILE A 749 14.30 -20.81 -43.15
CA ILE A 749 15.76 -20.95 -43.12
C ILE A 749 16.15 -22.30 -43.76
N PRO A 750 17.03 -22.35 -44.77
CA PRO A 750 17.55 -23.60 -45.31
C PRO A 750 18.49 -24.31 -44.32
N GLU A 751 18.39 -25.64 -44.22
CA GLU A 751 19.34 -26.47 -43.47
C GLU A 751 20.72 -26.50 -44.14
N GLU A 752 21.79 -26.63 -43.34
CA GLU A 752 23.15 -26.82 -43.86
C GLU A 752 23.27 -28.16 -44.62
N LYS A 753 23.78 -28.11 -45.86
CA LYS A 753 24.35 -29.29 -46.54
C LYS A 753 25.71 -28.97 -47.17
N SER A 754 26.57 -29.98 -47.15
CA SER A 754 27.98 -29.91 -47.50
C SER A 754 28.25 -29.65 -48.98
N THR A 755 29.37 -28.99 -49.25
CA THR A 755 30.14 -29.02 -50.50
C THR A 755 30.54 -30.47 -50.90
N PRO A 756 31.04 -30.76 -52.14
CA PRO A 756 31.65 -29.84 -53.13
C PRO A 756 31.31 -30.05 -54.63
N SER A 757 31.85 -29.15 -55.48
CA SER A 757 32.18 -29.33 -56.93
C SER A 757 31.01 -29.55 -57.94
N SER A 758 31.07 -29.15 -59.22
CA SER A 758 32.19 -28.67 -60.08
C SER A 758 31.73 -27.72 -61.20
N SER A 759 32.69 -27.03 -61.83
CA SER A 759 32.77 -26.61 -63.27
C SER A 759 31.59 -25.90 -63.99
N SER A 760 31.93 -24.70 -64.49
CA SER A 760 31.44 -23.87 -65.62
C SER A 760 31.10 -24.62 -66.95
N PRO A 761 30.65 -23.95 -68.05
CA PRO A 761 30.47 -22.49 -68.29
C PRO A 761 29.20 -22.07 -69.11
N GLU A 762 29.17 -20.79 -69.55
CA GLU A 762 28.40 -20.22 -70.71
C GLU A 762 26.86 -20.06 -70.57
N LYS A 763 26.18 -19.07 -71.20
CA LYS A 763 26.59 -18.06 -72.23
C LYS A 763 25.75 -16.75 -72.20
N GLU A 764 26.39 -15.64 -72.59
CA GLU A 764 25.97 -14.49 -73.47
C GLU A 764 24.45 -14.21 -73.69
N GLU A 765 23.91 -13.01 -73.38
CA GLU A 765 23.76 -11.79 -74.26
C GLU A 765 22.28 -11.54 -74.69
N SER A 766 21.79 -10.36 -75.12
CA SER A 766 22.30 -8.96 -75.22
C SER A 766 21.14 -7.93 -75.41
N ALA A 767 21.48 -6.63 -75.52
CA ALA A 767 20.74 -5.48 -76.13
C ALA A 767 19.53 -4.85 -75.37
N LYS A 768 19.30 -3.51 -75.27
CA LYS A 768 19.57 -2.27 -76.09
C LYS A 768 18.46 -1.95 -77.13
N GLU A 769 18.18 -0.73 -77.65
CA GLU A 769 18.56 0.73 -77.52
C GLU A 769 17.47 1.54 -78.31
N ASP A 770 17.25 2.88 -78.32
CA ASP A 770 17.61 4.09 -77.54
C ASP A 770 16.81 5.33 -78.08
N ALA A 771 17.08 6.55 -77.59
CA ALA A 771 16.69 7.91 -78.07
C ALA A 771 15.30 8.44 -77.63
N GLY A 772 15.08 9.75 -77.38
CA GLY A 772 15.92 10.98 -77.40
C GLY A 772 15.05 12.21 -77.04
N VAL A 773 15.39 13.52 -77.14
CA VAL A 773 16.57 14.32 -77.58
C VAL A 773 16.51 15.70 -76.85
N SER A 774 17.62 16.46 -76.73
CA SER A 774 17.73 17.77 -76.01
C SER A 774 17.56 19.02 -76.94
N PRO A 775 17.55 20.31 -76.45
CA PRO A 775 18.81 21.01 -76.08
C PRO A 775 18.79 22.17 -75.02
N SER A 776 19.89 22.26 -74.22
CA SER A 776 20.66 23.47 -73.80
C SER A 776 20.02 24.66 -73.02
N THR A 777 20.68 25.27 -72.03
CA THR A 777 21.86 26.17 -72.23
C THR A 777 22.67 26.46 -70.94
N ARG A 778 24.02 26.32 -71.01
CA ARG A 778 25.15 26.84 -70.14
C ARG A 778 25.01 26.79 -68.58
N ALA A 779 25.85 26.16 -67.74
CA ALA A 779 27.32 25.89 -67.67
C ALA A 779 28.18 27.01 -66.99
N PRO A 780 29.33 26.75 -66.29
CA PRO A 780 29.99 25.45 -65.95
C PRO A 780 30.75 25.31 -64.55
N ASN A 781 31.30 24.11 -64.28
CA ASN A 781 32.44 23.69 -63.41
C ASN A 781 32.28 23.61 -61.85
N GLU A 782 32.83 22.65 -61.06
CA GLU A 782 33.95 21.64 -61.12
C GLU A 782 35.35 22.13 -60.63
N LEU A 783 36.31 21.36 -60.02
CA LEU A 783 36.41 20.00 -59.40
C LEU A 783 37.77 19.84 -58.62
N GLU A 784 37.88 18.88 -57.67
CA GLU A 784 39.07 18.05 -57.23
C GLU A 784 40.47 18.66 -56.86
N SER A 785 41.53 17.99 -56.32
CA SER A 785 41.89 16.65 -55.70
C SER A 785 43.26 16.85 -54.92
N GLY A 786 43.96 15.94 -54.19
CA GLY A 786 43.82 14.53 -53.73
C GLY A 786 45.18 13.90 -53.25
N ASN A 787 45.18 12.81 -52.43
CA ASN A 787 46.28 11.80 -52.15
C ASN A 787 47.54 12.16 -51.30
N ALA A 788 48.34 11.25 -50.67
CA ALA A 788 48.19 9.86 -50.12
C ALA A 788 49.47 9.34 -49.34
N SER A 789 49.39 8.17 -48.64
CA SER A 789 50.50 7.30 -48.10
C SER A 789 51.32 7.77 -46.85
N ASP A 790 51.96 6.93 -45.98
CA ASP A 790 52.03 5.44 -45.80
C ASP A 790 52.47 4.96 -44.36
N GLN A 791 52.23 3.67 -44.04
CA GLN A 791 52.94 2.65 -43.21
C GLN A 791 53.52 2.81 -41.75
N THR A 792 52.91 2.03 -40.82
CA THR A 792 53.50 1.05 -39.81
C THR A 792 54.25 1.38 -38.48
N VAL A 793 54.07 0.42 -37.53
CA VAL A 793 54.92 -0.03 -36.38
C VAL A 793 54.73 0.60 -34.96
N VAL A 794 54.99 -0.26 -33.95
CA VAL A 794 54.69 -0.19 -32.49
C VAL A 794 55.97 -0.67 -31.75
N PRO A 795 56.46 -0.05 -30.64
CA PRO A 795 56.19 -0.61 -29.29
C PRO A 795 56.31 0.34 -28.05
N THR A 796 55.94 -0.20 -26.88
CA THR A 796 56.48 -0.01 -25.49
C THR A 796 56.98 1.37 -24.99
N VAL A 797 56.87 1.80 -23.72
CA VAL A 797 56.20 1.45 -22.44
C VAL A 797 56.94 2.27 -21.35
N GLU A 798 56.42 2.30 -20.12
CA GLU A 798 57.09 2.72 -18.87
C GLU A 798 57.07 4.20 -18.43
N THR A 799 57.38 4.40 -17.15
CA THR A 799 56.83 5.46 -16.28
C THR A 799 57.88 6.07 -15.36
N LYS A 800 57.70 7.34 -14.95
CA LYS A 800 57.65 7.78 -13.53
C LYS A 800 57.55 9.31 -13.31
N GLU A 801 57.14 9.64 -12.08
CA GLU A 801 57.37 10.86 -11.25
C GLU A 801 57.94 12.15 -11.93
N VAL A 802 57.29 13.33 -11.84
CA VAL A 802 57.11 14.19 -10.63
C VAL A 802 58.48 14.63 -10.07
N THR A 803 58.92 15.90 -10.12
CA THR A 803 58.37 17.09 -9.42
C THR A 803 59.10 18.38 -9.89
N SER A 804 58.49 19.58 -9.71
CA SER A 804 59.16 20.91 -9.50
C SER A 804 60.15 21.47 -10.56
N SER A 805 60.38 22.77 -10.73
CA SER A 805 59.68 24.01 -10.30
C SER A 805 60.17 25.20 -11.18
N SER A 806 59.57 26.37 -11.00
CA SER A 806 59.94 27.65 -11.63
C SER A 806 61.42 28.07 -11.45
N SER A 807 61.97 28.80 -12.43
CA SER A 807 62.26 30.25 -12.27
C SER A 807 62.63 30.95 -13.59
N GLU A 808 62.13 32.18 -13.74
CA GLU A 808 62.74 33.46 -14.22
C GLU A 808 64.01 33.36 -15.12
N THR A 809 64.19 34.15 -16.20
CA THR A 809 63.81 35.56 -16.50
C THR A 809 63.65 35.71 -18.06
N SER A 810 63.49 36.82 -18.82
CA SER A 810 63.72 38.28 -18.65
C SER A 810 62.93 39.16 -19.65
N ILE A 811 62.64 40.42 -19.25
CA ILE A 811 62.98 41.70 -19.94
C ILE A 811 63.07 41.63 -21.50
N THR A 812 62.04 41.95 -22.31
CA THR A 812 61.52 43.30 -22.76
C THR A 812 62.49 44.16 -23.58
N PRO A 813 62.02 45.13 -24.40
CA PRO A 813 60.78 45.25 -25.21
C PRO A 813 61.03 45.78 -26.66
N GLU A 814 59.99 45.91 -27.51
CA GLU A 814 59.85 47.05 -28.44
C GLU A 814 58.41 47.20 -29.01
N HIS A 815 58.05 48.40 -29.50
CA HIS A 815 56.73 48.73 -30.05
C HIS A 815 56.82 49.05 -31.59
N PRO A 816 56.02 49.95 -32.22
CA PRO A 816 54.97 49.47 -33.12
C PRO A 816 55.04 50.04 -34.56
N VAL A 817 54.52 49.30 -35.54
CA VAL A 817 54.21 49.88 -36.88
C VAL A 817 52.84 49.38 -37.34
N SER A 818 51.98 50.33 -37.68
CA SER A 818 50.69 50.10 -38.36
C SER A 818 50.85 50.42 -39.84
N GLU A 819 50.31 49.58 -40.73
CA GLU A 819 49.60 50.02 -41.95
C GLU A 819 48.84 48.85 -42.58
N ALA A 820 48.04 49.10 -43.62
CA ALA A 820 46.96 48.22 -44.06
C ALA A 820 46.82 48.13 -45.60
N ILE A 821 45.74 47.47 -46.05
CA ILE A 821 45.15 47.48 -47.41
C ILE A 821 45.58 46.36 -48.37
N VAL A 822 44.73 45.32 -48.40
CA VAL A 822 44.26 44.54 -49.58
C VAL A 822 45.11 43.37 -50.13
N ALA A 823 44.38 42.38 -50.65
CA ALA A 823 44.78 41.04 -51.09
C ALA A 823 44.90 40.99 -52.66
N PRO A 824 44.96 39.84 -53.41
CA PRO A 824 44.68 38.44 -53.01
C PRO A 824 45.52 37.30 -53.67
N ASN A 825 45.05 36.06 -53.43
CA ASN A 825 45.14 34.84 -54.26
C ASN A 825 46.31 33.82 -54.09
N ARG A 826 45.90 32.66 -53.52
CA ARG A 826 46.43 31.28 -53.60
C ARG A 826 47.43 30.78 -52.54
N PRO A 827 47.05 29.78 -51.71
CA PRO A 827 47.98 28.92 -50.97
C PRO A 827 48.46 27.71 -51.80
N PRO A 828 49.64 27.13 -51.48
CA PRO A 828 50.13 25.83 -51.98
C PRO A 828 49.53 24.64 -51.15
N PRO A 829 49.86 23.35 -51.43
CA PRO A 829 48.98 22.23 -51.06
C PRO A 829 49.04 21.77 -49.60
N VAL A 830 48.00 21.04 -49.18
CA VAL A 830 47.78 20.56 -47.81
C VAL A 830 48.50 19.20 -47.56
N PRO A 831 49.20 19.00 -46.42
CA PRO A 831 49.80 17.71 -46.04
C PRO A 831 48.76 16.60 -45.75
N PRO A 832 49.17 15.31 -45.65
CA PRO A 832 48.24 14.20 -45.48
C PRO A 832 47.43 14.28 -44.17
N ARG A 833 46.12 14.05 -44.27
CA ARG A 833 45.19 14.08 -43.12
C ARG A 833 45.49 12.91 -42.16
N PRO A 834 45.66 13.14 -40.85
CA PRO A 834 45.76 12.06 -39.87
C PRO A 834 44.51 11.18 -39.84
N THR A 835 44.68 9.87 -39.60
CA THR A 835 43.55 9.01 -39.23
C THR A 835 42.85 9.57 -37.99
N PRO A 836 41.51 9.67 -37.96
CA PRO A 836 40.81 10.24 -36.82
C PRO A 836 41.10 9.40 -35.57
N ARG A 837 41.52 10.06 -34.48
CA ARG A 837 41.51 9.45 -33.15
C ARG A 837 40.05 9.18 -32.80
N VAL A 838 39.66 7.92 -32.86
CA VAL A 838 38.32 7.51 -32.45
C VAL A 838 38.26 7.60 -30.93
N ASP A 839 37.37 8.45 -30.41
CA ASP A 839 37.17 8.56 -28.97
C ASP A 839 36.44 7.32 -28.46
N ASN A 840 37.12 6.56 -27.60
CA ASN A 840 36.57 5.35 -26.99
C ASN A 840 35.44 5.68 -26.01
N GLU A 841 35.39 6.87 -25.39
CA GLU A 841 34.24 7.27 -24.58
C GLU A 841 33.02 7.58 -25.45
N GLN A 842 33.21 8.28 -26.57
CA GLN A 842 32.14 8.57 -27.52
C GLN A 842 31.55 7.28 -28.10
N LEU A 843 32.39 6.35 -28.57
CA LEU A 843 31.95 5.01 -29.00
C LEU A 843 31.16 4.26 -27.92
N ILE A 844 31.58 4.35 -26.66
CA ILE A 844 30.91 3.68 -25.55
C ILE A 844 29.52 4.28 -25.30
N ARG A 845 29.35 5.60 -25.45
CA ARG A 845 28.05 6.29 -25.34
C ARG A 845 27.13 5.91 -26.51
N GLU A 846 27.63 5.95 -27.75
CA GLU A 846 26.90 5.48 -28.94
C GLU A 846 26.42 4.02 -28.78
N GLU A 847 27.29 3.11 -28.31
CA GLU A 847 26.91 1.71 -28.09
C GLU A 847 25.89 1.52 -26.95
N VAL A 848 25.84 2.41 -25.96
CA VAL A 848 24.79 2.42 -24.91
C VAL A 848 23.47 2.94 -25.47
N GLU A 849 23.48 4.02 -26.26
CA GLU A 849 22.27 4.59 -26.87
C GLU A 849 21.63 3.60 -27.86
N LEU A 850 22.45 2.91 -28.65
CA LEU A 850 22.02 1.81 -29.53
C LEU A 850 21.45 0.62 -28.75
N GLY A 851 22.05 0.28 -27.61
CA GLY A 851 21.55 -0.79 -26.73
C GLY A 851 20.27 -0.41 -25.98
N ALA A 852 20.07 0.87 -25.67
CA ALA A 852 18.94 1.35 -24.87
C ALA A 852 17.57 1.13 -25.55
N GLN A 853 17.54 0.79 -26.84
CA GLN A 853 16.34 0.46 -27.62
C GLN A 853 15.96 -1.04 -27.63
N GLN A 854 16.72 -1.92 -26.96
CA GLN A 854 16.47 -3.38 -26.92
C GLN A 854 15.23 -3.76 -26.10
N ASP A 855 14.66 -4.94 -26.39
CA ASP A 855 13.60 -5.55 -25.58
C ASP A 855 14.16 -5.93 -24.19
N VAL A 856 13.40 -5.68 -23.12
CA VAL A 856 13.75 -6.06 -21.74
C VAL A 856 14.04 -7.57 -21.64
N THR A 857 13.36 -8.38 -22.44
CA THR A 857 13.56 -9.83 -22.61
C THR A 857 14.95 -10.17 -23.15
N GLU A 858 15.44 -9.41 -24.12
CA GLU A 858 16.78 -9.58 -24.70
C GLU A 858 17.85 -9.25 -23.65
N VAL A 859 17.64 -8.18 -22.89
CA VAL A 859 18.54 -7.70 -21.83
C VAL A 859 18.56 -8.63 -20.62
N ILE A 860 17.41 -9.22 -20.23
CA ILE A 860 17.35 -10.32 -19.24
C ILE A 860 18.23 -11.48 -19.68
N ASN A 861 18.08 -11.92 -20.93
CA ASN A 861 18.83 -13.06 -21.48
C ASN A 861 20.33 -12.76 -21.61
N ASN A 862 20.73 -11.55 -22.01
CA ASN A 862 22.13 -11.14 -22.05
C ASN A 862 22.75 -11.18 -20.65
N VAL A 863 22.10 -10.59 -19.62
CA VAL A 863 22.62 -10.61 -18.25
C VAL A 863 22.76 -12.04 -17.71
N LEU A 864 21.79 -12.94 -17.98
CA LEU A 864 21.89 -14.35 -17.60
C LEU A 864 22.98 -15.11 -18.37
N PHE A 865 23.20 -14.81 -19.65
CA PHE A 865 24.27 -15.40 -20.46
C PHE A 865 25.66 -14.95 -19.96
N GLN A 866 25.84 -13.67 -19.67
CA GLN A 866 27.10 -13.14 -19.13
C GLN A 866 27.38 -13.70 -17.73
N ALA A 867 26.34 -13.95 -16.93
CA ALA A 867 26.49 -14.63 -15.65
C ALA A 867 27.12 -16.03 -15.80
N GLN A 868 26.57 -16.87 -16.69
CA GLN A 868 27.08 -18.21 -17.01
C GLN A 868 28.49 -18.14 -17.63
N CYS A 869 28.77 -17.12 -18.44
CA CYS A 869 30.09 -16.90 -19.01
C CYS A 869 31.14 -16.46 -17.98
N ALA A 870 30.75 -15.69 -16.95
CA ALA A 870 31.65 -15.29 -15.87
C ALA A 870 32.01 -16.47 -14.94
N ILE A 871 31.01 -17.26 -14.51
CA ILE A 871 31.18 -18.28 -13.47
C ILE A 871 31.59 -19.67 -13.99
N LYS A 872 32.25 -20.46 -13.13
CA LYS A 872 32.64 -21.85 -13.42
C LYS A 872 31.48 -22.84 -13.33
N PRO A 873 31.49 -23.94 -14.11
CA PRO A 873 30.47 -24.99 -14.04
C PRO A 873 30.43 -25.64 -12.66
N THR A 874 29.24 -26.06 -12.23
CA THR A 874 29.04 -26.99 -11.11
C THR A 874 29.05 -28.45 -11.59
N LYS A 875 28.60 -28.69 -12.83
CA LYS A 875 28.76 -29.94 -13.58
C LYS A 875 28.69 -29.68 -15.08
N ILE A 876 29.00 -30.69 -15.88
CA ILE A 876 28.85 -30.69 -17.34
C ILE A 876 27.79 -31.74 -17.70
N ASP A 877 26.94 -31.48 -18.70
CA ASP A 877 25.95 -32.44 -19.20
C ASP A 877 26.50 -33.40 -20.28
N ALA A 878 25.66 -34.31 -20.79
CA ALA A 878 26.05 -35.31 -21.79
C ALA A 878 26.46 -34.71 -23.15
N ASP A 879 25.94 -33.52 -23.48
CA ASP A 879 26.23 -32.79 -24.71
C ASP A 879 27.45 -31.85 -24.54
N GLY A 880 28.00 -31.76 -23.33
CA GLY A 880 29.16 -30.93 -22.98
C GLY A 880 28.82 -29.49 -22.61
N ASN A 881 27.59 -29.19 -22.20
CA ASN A 881 27.19 -27.86 -21.70
C ASN A 881 27.51 -27.68 -20.22
N GLN A 882 27.87 -26.45 -19.85
CA GLN A 882 27.94 -26.01 -18.46
C GLN A 882 26.54 -26.02 -17.80
N ILE A 883 26.45 -26.67 -16.63
CA ILE A 883 25.36 -26.45 -15.66
C ILE A 883 25.97 -25.83 -14.41
N ASP A 884 25.37 -24.75 -13.93
CA ASP A 884 25.91 -23.89 -12.88
C ASP A 884 24.82 -23.30 -11.95
N LEU A 885 25.25 -22.40 -11.06
CA LEU A 885 24.39 -21.74 -10.09
C LEU A 885 23.38 -20.74 -10.69
N ILE A 886 23.54 -20.32 -11.95
CA ILE A 886 22.53 -19.53 -12.68
C ILE A 886 21.45 -20.47 -13.22
N MET A 887 21.86 -21.58 -13.82
CA MET A 887 20.96 -22.66 -14.26
C MET A 887 20.15 -23.29 -13.10
N ASP A 888 20.72 -23.35 -11.89
CA ASP A 888 20.00 -23.83 -10.71
C ASP A 888 19.15 -22.77 -9.99
N LEU A 889 19.35 -21.48 -10.27
CA LEU A 889 18.59 -20.39 -9.63
C LEU A 889 17.42 -19.86 -10.48
N PHE A 890 17.62 -19.74 -11.80
CA PHE A 890 16.65 -19.11 -12.71
C PHE A 890 16.06 -20.05 -13.78
N TYR A 891 16.72 -21.16 -14.12
CA TYR A 891 16.27 -22.00 -15.23
C TYR A 891 15.42 -23.17 -14.77
N GLY A 892 14.17 -23.16 -15.25
CA GLY A 892 13.29 -24.33 -15.24
C GLY A 892 13.58 -25.27 -16.41
N GLN A 893 12.91 -26.41 -16.40
CA GLN A 893 12.92 -27.37 -17.49
C GLN A 893 11.48 -27.82 -17.76
N THR A 894 11.07 -27.78 -19.03
CA THR A 894 9.80 -28.32 -19.53
C THR A 894 10.09 -29.59 -20.32
N LYS A 895 9.25 -30.59 -20.12
CA LYS A 895 9.14 -31.78 -20.95
C LYS A 895 7.93 -31.61 -21.87
N SER A 896 8.23 -31.39 -23.14
CA SER A 896 7.25 -31.28 -24.23
C SER A 896 6.91 -32.68 -24.72
N TYR A 897 5.64 -33.06 -24.64
CA TYR A 897 5.10 -34.32 -25.16
C TYR A 897 4.43 -34.08 -26.51
N ILE A 898 4.69 -34.94 -27.49
CA ILE A 898 4.07 -34.92 -28.82
C ILE A 898 3.54 -36.31 -29.13
N THR A 899 2.23 -36.44 -29.33
CA THR A 899 1.55 -37.70 -29.67
C THR A 899 1.33 -37.77 -31.17
N ALA A 900 2.20 -38.52 -31.87
CA ALA A 900 2.13 -38.73 -33.32
C ALA A 900 1.67 -40.15 -33.66
N MET A 901 1.38 -40.43 -34.94
CA MET A 901 0.95 -41.76 -35.41
C MET A 901 1.95 -42.90 -35.12
N ASN A 902 3.22 -42.57 -34.86
CA ASN A 902 4.29 -43.51 -34.51
C ASN A 902 4.59 -43.58 -33.00
N GLY A 903 3.76 -42.96 -32.15
CA GLY A 903 3.86 -43.01 -30.69
C GLY A 903 4.04 -41.65 -30.02
N ILE A 904 4.21 -41.67 -28.70
CA ILE A 904 4.51 -40.47 -27.90
C ILE A 904 6.02 -40.22 -27.91
N ARG A 905 6.43 -39.06 -28.44
CA ARG A 905 7.80 -38.54 -28.31
C ARG A 905 7.84 -37.49 -27.20
N SER A 906 8.92 -37.42 -26.43
CA SER A 906 9.12 -36.37 -25.42
C SER A 906 10.50 -35.73 -25.51
N LYS A 907 10.57 -34.40 -25.44
CA LYS A 907 11.81 -33.61 -25.43
C LYS A 907 11.88 -32.74 -24.17
N ASN A 908 13.03 -32.69 -23.51
CA ASN A 908 13.29 -31.77 -22.40
C ASN A 908 13.96 -30.49 -22.93
N GLU A 909 13.49 -29.33 -22.48
CA GLU A 909 13.99 -28.01 -22.88
C GLU A 909 14.10 -27.09 -21.65
N PHE A 910 15.21 -26.35 -21.54
CA PHE A 910 15.42 -25.38 -20.45
C PHE A 910 14.82 -24.02 -20.80
N TRP A 911 14.32 -23.30 -19.79
CA TRP A 911 13.72 -21.97 -19.94
C TRP A 911 14.03 -21.06 -18.74
N SER A 912 14.22 -19.78 -19.01
CA SER A 912 14.46 -18.71 -18.01
C SER A 912 13.19 -18.04 -17.51
N ASP A 913 12.11 -18.12 -18.27
CA ASP A 913 10.86 -17.39 -18.09
C ASP A 913 9.65 -18.12 -18.69
N ILE A 914 8.46 -17.81 -18.19
CA ILE A 914 7.18 -18.20 -18.78
C ILE A 914 6.55 -16.96 -19.42
N LYS A 915 6.29 -16.99 -20.73
CA LYS A 915 5.63 -15.90 -21.46
C LYS A 915 4.12 -16.08 -21.44
N VAL A 916 3.37 -15.02 -21.11
CA VAL A 916 1.91 -15.05 -20.99
C VAL A 916 1.24 -13.89 -21.73
N ASP A 917 0.16 -14.20 -22.44
CA ASP A 917 -0.65 -13.22 -23.19
C ASP A 917 -1.80 -12.64 -22.34
N VAL A 918 -2.19 -11.40 -22.66
CA VAL A 918 -3.40 -10.72 -22.18
C VAL A 918 -4.17 -9.97 -23.30
N ALA A 919 -4.03 -10.37 -24.57
CA ALA A 919 -4.72 -9.77 -25.70
C ALA A 919 -6.23 -10.00 -25.64
N THR A 920 -6.65 -11.27 -25.53
CA THR A 920 -8.03 -11.75 -25.68
C THR A 920 -8.88 -11.59 -24.41
N GLY A 921 -8.76 -10.45 -23.72
CA GLY A 921 -9.57 -10.11 -22.56
C GLY A 921 -8.92 -10.40 -21.20
N SER A 922 -9.46 -9.75 -20.16
CA SER A 922 -9.01 -9.85 -18.76
C SER A 922 -9.08 -11.28 -18.22
N ARG A 923 -8.07 -11.69 -17.44
CA ARG A 923 -7.91 -13.06 -16.93
C ARG A 923 -7.15 -13.10 -15.61
N ASP A 924 -7.14 -14.25 -14.94
CA ASP A 924 -6.28 -14.48 -13.78
C ASP A 924 -4.94 -15.12 -14.17
N ILE A 925 -3.96 -15.07 -13.26
CA ILE A 925 -2.62 -15.60 -13.51
C ILE A 925 -2.58 -17.09 -13.87
N TYR A 926 -3.47 -17.94 -13.34
CA TYR A 926 -3.53 -19.34 -13.76
C TYR A 926 -4.06 -19.49 -15.18
N SER A 927 -5.13 -18.78 -15.54
CA SER A 927 -5.66 -18.74 -16.91
C SER A 927 -4.65 -18.17 -17.92
N ALA A 928 -3.69 -17.35 -17.47
CA ALA A 928 -2.61 -16.83 -18.30
C ALA A 928 -1.46 -17.83 -18.49
N ILE A 929 -1.03 -18.53 -17.42
CA ILE A 929 0.00 -19.56 -17.46
C ILE A 929 -0.50 -20.82 -18.19
N ASP A 930 -1.78 -21.17 -18.05
CA ASP A 930 -2.42 -22.32 -18.69
C ASP A 930 -2.15 -22.37 -20.20
N GLY A 931 -2.14 -21.22 -20.90
CA GLY A 931 -1.85 -21.15 -22.34
C GLY A 931 -0.43 -21.56 -22.77
N ALA A 932 0.53 -21.60 -21.84
CA ALA A 932 1.91 -22.04 -22.11
C ALA A 932 2.13 -23.56 -21.93
N PHE A 933 1.17 -24.27 -21.30
CA PHE A 933 1.30 -25.70 -20.96
C PHE A 933 0.13 -26.58 -21.41
N ASP A 934 -1.05 -26.01 -21.65
CA ASP A 934 -2.21 -26.75 -22.16
C ASP A 934 -1.97 -27.34 -23.55
N ARG A 935 -2.79 -28.34 -23.89
CA ARG A 935 -2.75 -29.03 -25.17
C ARG A 935 -2.98 -28.07 -26.34
N GLN A 936 -2.03 -28.05 -27.26
CA GLN A 936 -2.11 -27.42 -28.58
C GLN A 936 -2.19 -28.50 -29.67
N LYS A 937 -2.79 -28.15 -30.81
CA LYS A 937 -2.70 -28.96 -32.04
C LYS A 937 -1.51 -28.47 -32.86
N VAL A 938 -0.65 -29.40 -33.29
CA VAL A 938 0.49 -29.12 -34.16
C VAL A 938 0.48 -30.06 -35.37
N HIS A 939 1.09 -29.65 -36.48
CA HIS A 939 1.16 -30.47 -37.69
C HIS A 939 2.54 -31.14 -37.76
N VAL A 940 2.58 -32.47 -37.69
CA VAL A 940 3.81 -33.27 -37.60
C VAL A 940 3.70 -34.46 -38.56
N ASP A 941 4.77 -34.72 -39.32
CA ASP A 941 4.86 -35.82 -40.30
C ASP A 941 3.66 -35.89 -41.29
N GLY A 942 2.98 -34.76 -41.56
CA GLY A 942 1.81 -34.65 -42.45
C GLY A 942 0.44 -34.87 -41.78
N ALA A 943 0.37 -35.01 -40.45
CA ALA A 943 -0.86 -35.22 -39.68
C ALA A 943 -1.03 -34.19 -38.55
N GLU A 944 -2.25 -34.02 -38.03
CA GLU A 944 -2.45 -33.36 -36.74
C GLU A 944 -1.95 -34.27 -35.60
N ALA A 945 -1.19 -33.69 -34.68
CA ALA A 945 -0.70 -34.31 -33.45
C ALA A 945 -1.09 -33.46 -32.22
N GLU A 946 -1.35 -34.12 -31.08
CA GLU A 946 -1.50 -33.41 -29.79
C GLU A 946 -0.10 -33.09 -29.24
N GLN A 947 0.16 -31.82 -28.89
CA GLN A 947 1.35 -31.40 -28.14
C GLN A 947 0.94 -30.72 -26.83
N TYR A 948 1.65 -31.00 -25.73
CA TYR A 948 1.52 -30.26 -24.47
C TYR A 948 2.85 -30.20 -23.71
N GLY A 949 2.97 -29.26 -22.77
CA GLY A 949 4.15 -29.11 -21.91
C GLY A 949 3.87 -29.49 -20.46
N ALA A 950 4.86 -30.05 -19.76
CA ALA A 950 4.83 -30.20 -18.31
C ALA A 950 6.20 -29.86 -17.69
N ILE A 951 6.22 -29.22 -16.53
CA ILE A 951 7.44 -28.76 -15.84
C ILE A 951 8.12 -29.95 -15.15
N SER A 952 9.30 -30.35 -15.61
CA SER A 952 10.12 -31.38 -14.96
C SER A 952 11.01 -30.80 -13.83
N LYS A 953 11.44 -29.54 -13.96
CA LYS A 953 12.16 -28.77 -12.94
C LYS A 953 11.61 -27.35 -12.88
N ILE A 954 11.21 -26.89 -11.71
CA ILE A 954 10.85 -25.49 -11.46
C ILE A 954 12.06 -24.73 -10.87
N PRO A 955 12.36 -23.48 -11.29
CA PRO A 955 13.45 -22.71 -10.71
C PRO A 955 13.04 -22.08 -9.36
N PRO A 956 13.98 -21.90 -8.41
CA PRO A 956 13.72 -21.16 -7.17
C PRO A 956 13.29 -19.70 -7.40
N VAL A 957 13.73 -19.07 -8.50
CA VAL A 957 13.26 -17.75 -8.93
C VAL A 957 12.53 -17.88 -10.27
N LEU A 958 11.20 -17.97 -10.19
CA LEU A 958 10.33 -18.04 -11.37
C LEU A 958 10.09 -16.65 -11.97
N GLN A 959 10.42 -16.48 -13.25
CA GLN A 959 10.12 -15.27 -14.02
C GLN A 959 8.88 -15.47 -14.90
N ILE A 960 7.98 -14.49 -14.95
CA ILE A 960 6.79 -14.49 -15.80
C ILE A 960 6.74 -13.19 -16.59
N GLN A 961 6.77 -13.27 -17.92
CA GLN A 961 6.81 -12.13 -18.83
C GLN A 961 5.43 -11.90 -19.46
N VAL A 962 4.80 -10.76 -19.15
CA VAL A 962 3.44 -10.43 -19.61
C VAL A 962 3.48 -9.65 -20.93
N GLN A 963 3.17 -10.33 -22.03
CA GLN A 963 3.23 -9.77 -23.38
C GLN A 963 2.01 -8.87 -23.66
N ARG A 964 2.14 -7.58 -23.31
CA ARG A 964 1.09 -6.57 -23.55
C ARG A 964 1.13 -5.93 -24.93
N VAL A 965 2.28 -5.88 -25.60
CA VAL A 965 2.36 -5.38 -26.99
C VAL A 965 2.03 -6.54 -27.93
N GLN A 966 1.06 -6.31 -28.81
CA GLN A 966 0.43 -7.31 -29.66
C GLN A 966 0.17 -6.73 -31.06
N PHE A 967 0.08 -7.55 -32.09
CA PHE A 967 -0.12 -7.09 -33.47
C PHE A 967 -1.56 -7.31 -33.93
N ASP A 968 -2.27 -6.23 -34.25
CA ASP A 968 -3.59 -6.28 -34.88
C ASP A 968 -3.41 -6.60 -36.37
N GLN A 969 -3.64 -7.86 -36.76
CA GLN A 969 -3.49 -8.33 -38.13
C GLN A 969 -4.45 -7.64 -39.13
N VAL A 970 -5.58 -7.10 -38.66
CA VAL A 970 -6.59 -6.43 -39.50
C VAL A 970 -6.16 -4.99 -39.76
N LYS A 971 -5.71 -4.27 -38.72
CA LYS A 971 -5.21 -2.89 -38.84
C LYS A 971 -3.74 -2.79 -39.27
N LYS A 972 -3.01 -3.91 -39.28
CA LYS A 972 -1.56 -4.02 -39.49
C LYS A 972 -0.73 -3.13 -38.55
N SER A 973 -1.21 -2.95 -37.32
CA SER A 973 -0.62 -2.05 -36.32
C SER A 973 -0.34 -2.78 -35.02
N SER A 974 0.78 -2.48 -34.36
CA SER A 974 0.98 -2.87 -32.97
C SER A 974 0.03 -2.09 -32.04
N PHE A 975 -0.50 -2.76 -31.02
CA PHE A 975 -1.30 -2.17 -29.96
C PHE A 975 -0.87 -2.69 -28.59
N LYS A 976 -1.18 -1.95 -27.53
CA LYS A 976 -0.85 -2.31 -26.15
C LYS A 976 -2.11 -2.71 -25.40
N SER A 977 -2.26 -3.99 -25.06
CA SER A 977 -3.40 -4.48 -24.28
C SER A 977 -3.43 -3.86 -22.89
N THR A 978 -4.55 -3.19 -22.58
CA THR A 978 -4.88 -2.60 -21.28
C THR A 978 -5.66 -3.55 -20.37
N HIS A 979 -5.95 -4.78 -20.83
CA HIS A 979 -6.75 -5.76 -20.06
C HIS A 979 -6.15 -6.10 -18.69
N HIS A 980 -7.02 -6.38 -17.73
CA HIS A 980 -6.64 -6.70 -16.36
C HIS A 980 -6.07 -8.12 -16.26
N LEU A 981 -4.98 -8.26 -15.50
CA LEU A 981 -4.40 -9.55 -15.13
C LEU A 981 -4.44 -9.65 -13.60
N GLU A 982 -5.27 -10.55 -13.07
CA GLU A 982 -5.37 -10.78 -11.63
C GLU A 982 -4.13 -11.55 -11.14
N LEU A 983 -3.23 -10.84 -10.45
CA LEU A 983 -2.04 -11.40 -9.81
C LEU A 983 -2.37 -11.82 -8.37
N LYS A 984 -1.77 -12.93 -7.92
CA LYS A 984 -2.01 -13.54 -6.60
C LYS A 984 -0.71 -13.54 -5.80
N GLU A 985 -0.81 -13.27 -4.50
CA GLU A 985 0.34 -13.22 -3.57
C GLU A 985 1.06 -14.58 -3.47
N THR A 986 0.32 -15.68 -3.61
CA THR A 986 0.83 -17.06 -3.68
C THR A 986 0.25 -17.77 -4.89
N ILE A 987 1.10 -18.45 -5.67
CA ILE A 987 0.69 -19.32 -6.79
C ILE A 987 1.20 -20.76 -6.57
N TYR A 988 0.37 -21.74 -6.91
CA TYR A 988 0.64 -23.17 -6.79
C TYR A 988 0.91 -23.78 -8.16
N MET A 989 2.18 -24.12 -8.42
CA MET A 989 2.63 -24.58 -9.74
C MET A 989 2.46 -26.10 -9.93
N ASP A 990 2.03 -26.82 -8.89
CA ASP A 990 1.81 -28.27 -8.84
C ASP A 990 1.05 -28.80 -10.07
N ARG A 991 0.02 -28.07 -10.52
CA ARG A 991 -0.81 -28.44 -11.69
C ARG A 991 -0.05 -28.53 -13.01
N TYR A 992 1.09 -27.86 -13.13
CA TYR A 992 1.93 -27.81 -14.33
C TYR A 992 3.05 -28.85 -14.31
N MET A 993 3.30 -29.51 -13.18
CA MET A 993 4.44 -30.45 -13.03
C MET A 993 4.28 -31.72 -13.88
N ASP A 994 5.41 -32.30 -14.30
CA ASP A 994 5.44 -33.60 -14.97
C ASP A 994 5.11 -34.74 -13.99
N VAL A 995 4.25 -35.68 -14.43
CA VAL A 995 3.76 -36.80 -13.63
C VAL A 995 3.51 -38.03 -14.50
N PRO A 996 3.69 -39.27 -13.98
CA PRO A 996 3.30 -40.50 -14.68
C PRO A 996 1.78 -40.57 -14.93
N GLU A 997 1.35 -41.39 -15.89
CA GLU A 997 -0.08 -41.58 -16.20
C GLU A 997 -0.89 -42.23 -15.05
N HIS A 998 -0.18 -42.85 -14.10
CA HIS A 998 -0.73 -43.49 -12.90
C HIS A 998 -0.16 -42.81 -11.64
N ASP A 999 -0.17 -41.48 -11.59
CA ASP A 999 0.28 -40.73 -10.43
C ASP A 999 -0.69 -40.84 -9.24
N ASN A 1000 -0.13 -40.96 -8.03
CA ASN A 1000 -0.91 -41.14 -6.79
C ASN A 1000 -1.81 -39.95 -6.43
N MET A 1001 -1.65 -38.78 -7.06
CA MET A 1001 -2.45 -37.58 -6.84
C MET A 1001 -3.60 -37.43 -7.86
N GLY A 1002 -3.63 -38.28 -8.89
CA GLY A 1002 -4.56 -38.19 -10.03
C GLY A 1002 -4.39 -36.92 -10.88
N LEU A 1003 -3.22 -36.28 -10.85
CA LEU A 1003 -2.97 -35.04 -11.59
C LEU A 1003 -3.04 -35.25 -13.10
N TYR A 1004 -2.48 -36.35 -13.64
CA TYR A 1004 -2.58 -36.68 -15.07
C TYR A 1004 -4.05 -36.80 -15.50
N LYS A 1005 -4.86 -37.52 -14.71
CA LYS A 1005 -6.30 -37.67 -14.95
C LYS A 1005 -7.02 -36.31 -14.93
N ARG A 1006 -6.77 -35.48 -13.92
CA ARG A 1006 -7.35 -34.12 -13.79
C ARG A 1006 -6.93 -33.18 -14.93
N ARG A 1007 -5.72 -33.36 -15.49
CA ARG A 1007 -5.25 -32.62 -16.67
C ARG A 1007 -6.03 -33.00 -17.93
N ARG A 1008 -6.26 -34.30 -18.18
CA ARG A 1008 -7.14 -34.76 -19.28
C ARG A 1008 -8.60 -34.32 -19.07
N GLU A 1009 -9.11 -34.35 -17.84
CA GLU A 1009 -10.47 -33.85 -17.50
C GLU A 1009 -10.62 -32.35 -17.78
N LYS A 1010 -9.64 -31.53 -17.37
CA LYS A 1010 -9.60 -30.09 -17.69
C LYS A 1010 -9.69 -29.84 -19.19
N TRP A 1011 -8.92 -30.57 -20.01
CA TRP A 1011 -8.94 -30.39 -21.46
C TRP A 1011 -10.30 -30.76 -22.08
N ALA A 1012 -10.93 -31.84 -21.62
CA ALA A 1012 -12.28 -32.21 -22.06
C ALA A 1012 -13.33 -31.14 -21.71
N TRP A 1013 -13.29 -30.59 -20.48
CA TRP A 1013 -14.18 -29.49 -20.09
C TRP A 1013 -13.90 -28.18 -20.83
N ASN A 1014 -12.65 -27.91 -21.21
CA ASN A 1014 -12.31 -26.75 -22.05
C ASN A 1014 -12.86 -26.90 -23.48
N ASP A 1015 -12.79 -28.10 -24.07
CA ASP A 1015 -13.39 -28.39 -25.38
C ASP A 1015 -14.92 -28.20 -25.33
N GLU A 1016 -15.59 -28.79 -24.33
CA GLU A 1016 -17.03 -28.66 -24.09
C GLU A 1016 -17.45 -27.19 -23.89
N LEU A 1017 -16.76 -26.47 -23.00
CA LEU A 1017 -17.02 -25.05 -22.72
C LEU A 1017 -16.84 -24.18 -23.97
N ASN A 1018 -15.89 -24.49 -24.84
CA ASN A 1018 -15.71 -23.75 -26.09
C ASN A 1018 -16.83 -24.05 -27.09
N GLY A 1019 -17.28 -25.31 -27.21
CA GLY A 1019 -18.49 -25.65 -27.97
C GLY A 1019 -19.74 -24.92 -27.45
N LEU A 1020 -19.91 -24.85 -26.13
CA LEU A 1020 -21.01 -24.11 -25.50
C LEU A 1020 -20.92 -22.59 -25.72
N LYS A 1021 -19.73 -21.98 -25.76
CA LYS A 1021 -19.54 -20.55 -26.12
C LYS A 1021 -19.96 -20.27 -27.56
N VAL A 1022 -19.49 -21.08 -28.52
CA VAL A 1022 -19.88 -20.95 -29.93
C VAL A 1022 -21.40 -21.08 -30.07
N ARG A 1023 -22.00 -22.10 -29.45
CA ARG A 1023 -23.47 -22.28 -29.48
C ARG A 1023 -24.23 -21.13 -28.82
N ARG A 1024 -23.68 -20.50 -27.78
CA ARG A 1024 -24.26 -19.30 -27.16
C ARG A 1024 -24.20 -18.10 -28.11
N GLU A 1025 -23.11 -17.93 -28.85
CA GLU A 1025 -22.94 -16.83 -29.80
C GLU A 1025 -23.82 -16.99 -31.06
N GLU A 1026 -24.02 -18.22 -31.53
CA GLU A 1026 -25.09 -18.55 -32.50
C GLU A 1026 -26.47 -18.14 -31.99
N LEU A 1027 -26.83 -18.49 -30.75
CA LEU A 1027 -28.15 -18.18 -30.19
C LEU A 1027 -28.36 -16.68 -29.93
N LEU A 1028 -27.33 -15.95 -29.52
CA LEU A 1028 -27.40 -14.50 -29.30
C LEU A 1028 -27.47 -13.70 -30.61
N SER A 1029 -26.73 -14.09 -31.64
CA SER A 1029 -26.76 -13.41 -32.95
C SER A 1029 -28.10 -13.59 -33.67
N ASN A 1030 -28.77 -14.74 -33.52
CA ASN A 1030 -30.09 -14.98 -34.11
C ASN A 1030 -31.23 -14.13 -33.51
N ASN A 1031 -31.07 -13.56 -32.30
CA ASN A 1031 -32.13 -12.80 -31.61
C ASN A 1031 -32.33 -11.35 -32.13
N VAL A 1032 -31.58 -10.91 -33.14
CA VAL A 1032 -31.66 -9.54 -33.69
C VAL A 1032 -32.70 -9.41 -34.82
N LEU A 1033 -33.30 -10.52 -35.27
CA LEU A 1033 -34.31 -10.55 -36.34
C LEU A 1033 -35.70 -10.97 -35.84
N SER A 1034 -36.47 -10.02 -35.29
CA SER A 1034 -37.91 -10.17 -35.02
C SER A 1034 -38.64 -8.81 -35.04
N PRO A 1035 -38.97 -8.27 -36.23
CA PRO A 1035 -39.81 -7.07 -36.33
C PRO A 1035 -41.31 -7.38 -36.18
N SER A 1036 -42.10 -6.31 -35.99
CA SER A 1036 -43.57 -6.27 -36.19
C SER A 1036 -44.48 -6.84 -35.09
N ILE A 1037 -44.59 -6.12 -33.96
CA ILE A 1037 -45.91 -5.88 -33.34
C ILE A 1037 -46.08 -4.38 -33.10
N MET A 1038 -46.91 -3.70 -33.91
CA MET A 1038 -47.39 -2.35 -33.57
C MET A 1038 -48.79 -2.06 -34.11
N THR A 1039 -49.68 -1.65 -33.20
CA THR A 1039 -50.99 -0.98 -33.40
C THR A 1039 -52.21 -1.81 -33.82
N LYS A 1040 -53.38 -1.36 -33.31
CA LYS A 1040 -54.78 -1.67 -33.68
C LYS A 1040 -55.31 -3.06 -33.23
N ASN A 1041 -56.48 -3.20 -32.60
CA ASN A 1041 -57.67 -2.33 -32.54
C ASN A 1041 -58.44 -2.36 -31.19
N ASN A 1042 -59.17 -1.26 -30.95
CA ASN A 1042 -60.40 -1.09 -30.17
C ASN A 1042 -61.05 -2.33 -29.50
N ARG A 1043 -61.20 -2.30 -28.17
CA ARG A 1043 -62.47 -1.91 -27.54
C ARG A 1043 -62.30 -1.48 -26.09
#